data_AF-A0A0F9HMK1-F1
#
_entry.id   AF-A0A0F9HMK1-F1
#
_cell.length_a   1.000
_cell.length_b   1.000
_cell.length_c   1.000
_cell.angle_alpha   90.00
_cell.angle_beta   90.00
_cell.angle_gamma   90.00
#
_symmetry.space_group_name_H-M   'P 1'
#
loop_
_entity.id
_entity.type
_entity.pdbx_description
1 polymer ?
#
loop_
_entity_poly.entity_id
_entity_poly.type
_entity_poly.pdbx_seq_one_letter_code
_entity_poly.pdbx_strand_id
1 'polypeptide(L)'
;MPENKTKKFTILFISTDDNYFIRNTPSFYRMFKNLSVFHDHRDYEVLVLQPKSGNLHEDKLLKDDIRCYYFQEIKFFRNKFIQFTDFNPFFIVKIIKILKNHDIDLIHVDYPYGINILRLLTKIPISYNAYNVEALFWKQIVYDYKKMPFFLRGLYAKFIYLLEKSAIKFATNINAISFYDKSLFIKIYKSPHNKMFINRMGLNEEIYRNAIAQESAKEKFNINENEFVVIFHGSYYNNILIQGNNIFNNTQSGIYGGNIYDSEISDNTIEYNGGYGIYLSGHNERVNLLNNNISYNFKAGMWLISGDYFEIRGNTINYNGRGLWFWSSDYNSITENDINYNEGGYNYQDHGIYFDDSNNNSVENNNITDNGDREIYFDESNDNIIRYNNIIETYPPKNIYWTGNINENNNIQHDDDLEYNDFFRDAKAITLGYYSNLIAIDEDWYKVYIGQPSQCTISINYSLSGDLLDLYLYNSIGLLLNYSDSGLPILFQTTFPDYYYIQVSNGINLNYELSISRIIIDFPPNITINSPTINDAFGLNAPDFDLTINDESPINTTWYTIDNGTTNYTFSGLTGIVNQSGWNNKGTEQMRLRFYAKDPFEQVGFKDVIIWKDLVAPKITINSPTPNQLCGVDAPTFTLTIDEPNIQIKRYSINERPNITFTAQTQFNQAEWDNIGNGTVSITFYVIDKVGNANSSKVLIRKDANIPDITIFSPIPSEIFR
;
A
#
# COMPACT_ATOMS: atom_id res chain seq x y z
N MET A 1 102.93 -4.68 26.53
CA MET A 1 101.90 -3.66 26.79
C MET A 1 100.59 -4.40 27.03
N PRO A 2 99.89 -4.22 28.16
CA PRO A 2 98.61 -4.87 28.38
C PRO A 2 97.52 -4.14 27.58
N GLU A 3 96.75 -4.88 26.79
CA GLU A 3 95.54 -4.38 26.12
C GLU A 3 94.56 -3.87 27.17
N ASN A 4 94.34 -2.56 27.19
CA ASN A 4 93.20 -1.96 27.88
C ASN A 4 91.92 -2.51 27.22
N LYS A 5 91.31 -3.54 27.81
CA LYS A 5 89.94 -3.93 27.47
C LYS A 5 89.01 -2.77 27.85
N THR A 6 88.67 -1.95 26.87
CA THR A 6 87.59 -0.96 27.01
C THR A 6 86.30 -1.71 27.38
N LYS A 7 85.64 -1.29 28.47
CA LYS A 7 84.35 -1.86 28.90
C LYS A 7 83.36 -1.71 27.74
N LYS A 8 82.81 -2.82 27.26
CA LYS A 8 81.74 -2.80 26.25
C LYS A 8 80.46 -2.22 26.85
N PHE A 9 79.70 -1.48 26.05
CA PHE A 9 78.40 -0.95 26.43
C PHE A 9 77.33 -2.01 26.19
N THR A 10 76.62 -2.44 27.23
CA THR A 10 75.68 -3.56 27.14
C THR A 10 74.29 -3.05 26.78
N ILE A 11 73.74 -3.55 25.67
CA ILE A 11 72.39 -3.22 25.20
C ILE A 11 71.50 -4.46 25.32
N LEU A 12 70.38 -4.31 26.03
CA LEU A 12 69.32 -5.31 26.08
C LEU A 12 68.25 -4.99 25.04
N PHE A 13 68.19 -5.77 23.97
CA PHE A 13 67.11 -5.75 22.99
C PHE A 13 65.93 -6.58 23.50
N ILE A 14 64.73 -6.01 23.44
CA ILE A 14 63.50 -6.64 23.89
C ILE A 14 62.51 -6.68 22.74
N SER A 15 62.20 -7.89 22.25
CA SER A 15 61.04 -8.11 21.39
C SER A 15 59.82 -8.42 22.24
N THR A 16 58.72 -7.72 21.97
CA THR A 16 57.42 -8.03 22.57
C THR A 16 56.46 -8.71 21.59
N ASP A 17 56.77 -8.69 20.30
CA ASP A 17 55.96 -9.32 19.26
C ASP A 17 56.59 -10.62 18.77
N ASP A 18 57.43 -10.64 17.74
CA ASP A 18 58.01 -11.90 17.25
C ASP A 18 59.47 -12.08 17.62
N ASN A 19 59.88 -13.34 17.69
CA ASN A 19 61.27 -13.73 17.89
C ASN A 19 62.15 -13.24 16.73
N TYR A 20 63.26 -12.56 17.04
CA TYR A 20 64.14 -11.94 16.05
C TYR A 20 64.89 -12.92 15.16
N PHE A 21 64.94 -14.21 15.51
CA PHE A 21 65.68 -15.23 14.76
C PHE A 21 64.78 -16.14 13.95
N ILE A 22 63.47 -15.88 13.87
CA ILE A 22 62.57 -16.58 12.96
C ILE A 22 62.51 -15.80 11.65
N ARG A 23 63.11 -16.34 10.59
CA ARG A 23 63.08 -15.73 9.25
C ARG A 23 61.64 -15.50 8.77
N ASN A 24 61.47 -14.51 7.91
CA ASN A 24 60.20 -14.14 7.30
C ASN A 24 59.12 -13.66 8.27
N THR A 25 59.49 -13.29 9.50
CA THR A 25 58.58 -12.60 10.43
C THR A 25 58.75 -11.08 10.32
N PRO A 26 57.70 -10.30 10.60
CA PRO A 26 57.82 -8.85 10.65
C PRO A 26 58.91 -8.35 11.60
N SER A 27 59.11 -8.99 12.76
CA SER A 27 60.15 -8.57 13.72
C SER A 27 61.56 -8.89 13.24
N PHE A 28 61.73 -10.00 12.49
CA PHE A 28 62.99 -10.33 11.81
C PHE A 28 63.40 -9.22 10.84
N TYR A 29 62.51 -8.84 9.92
CA TYR A 29 62.82 -7.81 8.92
C TYR A 29 63.05 -6.42 9.53
N ARG A 30 62.37 -6.12 10.64
CA ARG A 30 62.40 -4.80 11.28
C ARG A 30 63.60 -4.59 12.20
N MET A 31 63.98 -5.60 12.98
CA MET A 31 64.93 -5.42 14.08
C MET A 31 66.19 -6.28 13.99
N PHE A 32 66.15 -7.44 13.34
CA PHE A 32 67.33 -8.33 13.26
C PHE A 32 68.54 -7.58 12.68
N LYS A 33 68.35 -6.80 11.61
CA LYS A 33 69.44 -6.04 10.99
C LYS A 33 70.04 -4.97 11.92
N ASN A 34 69.20 -4.25 12.68
CA ASN A 34 69.67 -3.27 13.66
C ASN A 34 70.46 -3.98 14.77
N LEU A 35 69.91 -5.08 15.28
CA LEU A 35 70.53 -5.90 16.30
C LEU A 35 71.89 -6.45 15.84
N SER A 36 72.02 -6.94 14.60
CA SER A 36 73.30 -7.41 14.04
C SER A 36 74.35 -6.30 13.99
N VAL A 37 73.97 -5.08 13.59
CA VAL A 37 74.91 -3.94 13.56
C VAL A 37 75.49 -3.66 14.96
N PHE A 38 74.68 -3.71 16.02
CA PHE A 38 75.18 -3.54 17.38
C PHE A 38 75.98 -4.76 17.85
N HIS A 39 75.59 -5.97 17.46
CA HIS A 39 76.30 -7.19 17.86
C HIS A 39 77.71 -7.28 17.25
N ASP A 40 77.84 -6.93 15.97
CA ASP A 40 79.11 -6.99 15.23
C ASP A 40 80.07 -5.85 15.63
N HIS A 41 79.56 -4.79 16.23
CA HIS A 41 80.35 -3.63 16.60
C HIS A 41 81.11 -3.85 17.92
N ARG A 42 82.43 -3.71 17.87
CA ARG A 42 83.36 -4.09 18.96
C ARG A 42 83.08 -3.45 20.32
N ASP A 43 82.44 -2.28 20.33
CA ASP A 43 82.19 -1.50 21.55
C ASP A 43 80.91 -1.90 22.30
N TYR A 44 80.08 -2.78 21.73
CA TYR A 44 78.81 -3.18 22.33
C TYR A 44 78.79 -4.66 22.72
N GLU A 45 78.05 -4.97 23.79
CA GLU A 45 77.60 -6.33 24.13
C GLU A 45 76.09 -6.39 23.98
N VAL A 46 75.58 -7.36 23.21
CA VAL A 46 74.15 -7.47 22.91
C VAL A 46 73.53 -8.64 23.65
N LEU A 47 72.46 -8.35 24.39
CA LEU A 47 71.58 -9.33 25.00
C LEU A 47 70.19 -9.22 24.39
N VAL A 48 69.49 -10.33 24.25
CA VAL A 48 68.13 -10.36 23.70
C VAL A 48 67.16 -10.96 24.69
N LEU A 49 65.99 -10.34 24.89
CA LEU A 49 64.82 -10.95 25.51
C LEU A 49 63.68 -10.96 24.51
N GLN A 50 63.07 -12.12 24.30
CA GLN A 50 62.03 -12.29 23.29
C GLN A 50 61.05 -13.41 23.66
N PRO A 51 59.87 -13.49 23.02
CA PRO A 51 58.94 -14.57 23.29
C PRO A 51 59.50 -15.92 22.78
N LYS A 52 59.15 -16.99 23.48
CA LYS A 52 59.50 -18.36 23.08
C LYS A 52 58.83 -18.69 21.75
N SER A 53 59.62 -19.10 20.75
CA SER A 53 59.07 -19.58 19.47
C SER A 53 58.19 -20.80 19.76
N GLY A 54 56.92 -20.77 19.37
CA GLY A 54 55.99 -21.87 19.60
C GLY A 54 56.40 -23.12 18.82
N ASN A 55 55.79 -23.31 17.65
CA ASN A 55 56.12 -24.41 16.72
C ASN A 55 57.10 -23.99 15.62
N LEU A 56 57.51 -22.72 15.58
CA LEU A 56 58.40 -22.17 14.55
C LEU A 56 59.87 -22.32 14.98
N HIS A 57 60.73 -22.68 14.02
CA HIS A 57 62.15 -22.90 14.26
C HIS A 57 62.96 -21.61 14.12
N GLU A 58 63.81 -21.32 15.10
CA GLU A 58 64.82 -20.26 15.02
C GLU A 58 65.92 -20.67 14.05
N ASP A 59 66.43 -19.70 13.28
CA ASP A 59 67.65 -19.86 12.51
C ASP A 59 68.85 -19.88 13.46
N LYS A 60 69.49 -21.06 13.57
CA LYS A 60 70.63 -21.27 14.45
C LYS A 60 71.86 -20.47 14.05
N LEU A 61 72.07 -20.22 12.75
CA LEU A 61 73.23 -19.49 12.25
C LEU A 61 73.14 -18.00 12.62
N LEU A 62 71.93 -17.44 12.55
CA LEU A 62 71.70 -16.02 12.87
C LEU A 62 71.73 -15.72 14.36
N LYS A 63 71.51 -16.75 15.19
CA LYS A 63 71.54 -16.68 16.64
C LYS A 63 72.93 -16.95 17.22
N ASP A 64 73.81 -17.56 16.43
CA ASP A 64 75.13 -17.98 16.89
C ASP A 64 75.86 -16.80 17.54
N ASP A 65 76.48 -17.04 18.70
CA ASP A 65 77.16 -16.03 19.54
C ASP A 65 76.30 -14.90 20.17
N ILE A 66 74.97 -14.91 20.01
CA ILE A 66 74.06 -13.94 20.67
C ILE A 66 73.36 -14.54 21.90
N ARG A 67 73.57 -13.94 23.07
CA ARG A 67 72.94 -14.40 24.32
C ARG A 67 71.46 -14.00 24.38
N CYS A 68 70.61 -15.01 24.24
CA CYS A 68 69.15 -14.85 24.18
C CYS A 68 68.42 -15.41 25.40
N TYR A 69 67.43 -14.65 25.87
CA TYR A 69 66.51 -15.00 26.94
C TYR A 69 65.09 -15.07 26.40
N TYR A 70 64.29 -15.93 27.03
CA TYR A 70 62.94 -16.22 26.60
C TYR A 70 61.93 -16.03 27.72
N PHE A 71 60.80 -15.44 27.37
CA PHE A 71 59.60 -15.43 28.20
C PHE A 71 58.43 -16.13 27.49
N GLN A 72 57.48 -16.60 28.27
CA GLN A 72 56.25 -17.20 27.75
C GLN A 72 55.18 -16.13 27.63
N GLU A 73 54.46 -16.14 26.51
CA GLU A 73 53.38 -15.20 26.24
C GLU A 73 52.07 -15.64 26.88
N ILE A 74 51.25 -14.68 27.31
CA ILE A 74 49.88 -14.94 27.74
C ILE A 74 48.99 -15.02 26.50
N LYS A 75 48.17 -16.08 26.43
CA LYS A 75 47.17 -16.26 25.37
C LYS A 75 45.77 -16.23 25.97
N PHE A 76 44.90 -15.40 25.42
CA PHE A 76 43.46 -15.39 25.74
C PHE A 76 42.70 -15.95 24.54
N PHE A 77 41.78 -16.90 24.74
CA PHE A 77 41.02 -17.54 23.66
C PHE A 77 41.90 -18.06 22.50
N ARG A 78 43.07 -18.64 22.82
CA ARG A 78 44.12 -19.08 21.87
C ARG A 78 44.78 -17.95 21.06
N ASN A 79 44.37 -16.70 21.24
CA ASN A 79 44.96 -15.52 20.62
C ASN A 79 46.05 -14.90 21.49
N LYS A 80 47.10 -14.41 20.84
CA LYS A 80 48.21 -13.68 21.46
C LYS A 80 47.84 -12.19 21.54
N PHE A 81 48.08 -11.58 22.69
CA PHE A 81 47.82 -10.16 22.93
C PHE A 81 49.06 -9.50 23.56
N ILE A 82 49.95 -9.01 22.70
CA ILE A 82 51.23 -8.40 23.09
C ILE A 82 51.05 -7.11 23.91
N GLN A 83 49.90 -6.46 23.79
CA GLN A 83 49.49 -5.24 24.48
C GLN A 83 49.47 -5.41 26.00
N PHE A 84 49.35 -6.65 26.48
CA PHE A 84 49.36 -6.97 27.91
C PHE A 84 50.74 -7.40 28.43
N THR A 85 51.82 -7.16 27.68
CA THR A 85 53.19 -7.53 28.11
C THR A 85 53.58 -6.88 29.44
N ASP A 86 53.11 -5.66 29.72
CA ASP A 86 53.34 -4.98 31.01
C ASP A 86 52.77 -5.76 32.21
N PHE A 87 51.79 -6.64 31.99
CA PHE A 87 51.16 -7.49 33.01
C PHE A 87 51.61 -8.95 32.94
N ASN A 88 52.54 -9.30 32.04
CA ASN A 88 52.97 -10.68 31.85
C ASN A 88 53.98 -11.09 32.94
N PRO A 89 53.63 -12.01 33.88
CA PRO A 89 54.52 -12.39 34.97
C PRO A 89 55.78 -13.12 34.47
N PHE A 90 55.69 -13.85 33.35
CA PHE A 90 56.85 -14.53 32.78
C PHE A 90 57.87 -13.54 32.21
N PHE A 91 57.39 -12.46 31.58
CA PHE A 91 58.21 -11.35 31.13
C PHE A 91 58.89 -10.65 32.31
N ILE A 92 58.10 -10.28 33.32
CA ILE A 92 58.58 -9.57 34.53
C ILE A 92 59.66 -10.36 35.27
N VAL A 93 59.43 -11.64 35.54
CA VAL A 93 60.39 -12.51 36.24
C VAL A 93 61.69 -12.64 35.45
N LYS A 94 61.61 -12.71 34.11
CA LYS A 94 62.80 -12.80 33.25
C LYS A 94 63.58 -11.50 33.24
N ILE A 95 62.93 -10.35 33.14
CA ILE A 95 63.59 -9.04 33.26
C ILE A 95 64.31 -8.90 34.59
N ILE A 96 63.65 -9.21 35.72
CA ILE A 96 64.29 -9.13 37.05
C ILE A 96 65.54 -10.01 37.12
N LYS A 97 65.52 -11.21 36.51
CA LYS A 97 66.69 -12.09 36.44
C LYS A 97 67.80 -11.54 35.56
N ILE A 98 67.48 -10.93 34.43
CA ILE A 98 68.47 -10.33 33.52
C ILE A 98 69.14 -9.14 34.20
N LEU A 99 68.35 -8.22 34.77
CA LEU A 99 68.84 -7.03 35.45
C LEU A 99 69.71 -7.32 36.68
N LYS A 100 69.53 -8.48 37.33
CA LYS A 100 70.37 -8.93 38.45
C LYS A 100 71.72 -9.53 38.01
N ASN A 101 71.78 -10.09 36.81
CA ASN A 101 72.91 -10.89 36.35
C ASN A 101 73.79 -10.19 35.31
N HIS A 102 73.31 -9.07 34.75
CA HIS A 102 74.02 -8.31 33.72
C HIS A 102 73.98 -6.82 34.06
N ASP A 103 75.11 -6.14 33.82
CA ASP A 103 75.21 -4.68 33.92
C ASP A 103 74.75 -4.07 32.58
N ILE A 104 73.47 -3.66 32.53
CA ILE A 104 72.84 -3.15 31.31
C ILE A 104 72.92 -1.62 31.27
N ASP A 105 73.48 -1.07 30.21
CA ASP A 105 73.62 0.37 30.04
C ASP A 105 72.44 0.99 29.26
N LEU A 106 71.79 0.22 28.38
CA LEU A 106 70.61 0.65 27.61
C LEU A 106 69.63 -0.50 27.39
N ILE A 107 68.33 -0.20 27.51
CA ILE A 107 67.26 -1.13 27.13
C ILE A 107 66.58 -0.62 25.86
N HIS A 108 66.57 -1.43 24.81
CA HIS A 108 65.92 -1.13 23.54
C HIS A 108 64.67 -2.00 23.39
N VAL A 109 63.50 -1.40 23.27
CA VAL A 109 62.21 -2.12 23.27
C VAL A 109 61.49 -1.90 21.95
N ASP A 110 61.08 -3.01 21.34
CA ASP A 110 60.20 -3.02 20.18
C ASP A 110 58.76 -2.90 20.66
N TYR A 111 58.03 -1.94 20.09
CA TYR A 111 56.68 -1.55 20.49
C TYR A 111 56.60 -0.87 21.87
N PRO A 112 55.49 -0.17 22.20
CA PRO A 112 55.38 0.50 23.49
C PRO A 112 55.10 -0.47 24.64
N TYR A 113 54.82 -1.73 24.34
CA TYR A 113 54.43 -2.75 25.29
C TYR A 113 55.62 -3.17 26.16
N GLY A 114 55.41 -3.30 27.47
CA GLY A 114 56.46 -3.67 28.42
C GLY A 114 57.31 -2.50 28.93
N ILE A 115 57.27 -1.32 28.29
CA ILE A 115 58.04 -0.14 28.72
C ILE A 115 57.58 0.36 30.09
N ASN A 116 56.28 0.30 30.37
CA ASN A 116 55.74 0.81 31.63
C ASN A 116 56.23 -0.03 32.81
N ILE A 117 56.19 -1.36 32.69
CA ILE A 117 56.71 -2.25 33.73
C ILE A 117 58.24 -2.17 33.83
N LEU A 118 58.97 -2.01 32.72
CA LEU A 118 60.41 -1.79 32.75
C LEU A 118 60.78 -0.54 33.54
N ARG A 119 60.06 0.56 33.35
CA ARG A 119 60.31 1.79 34.10
C ARG A 119 60.07 1.62 35.60
N LEU A 120 59.10 0.79 36.00
CA LEU A 120 58.89 0.46 37.42
C LEU A 120 60.03 -0.40 38.00
N LEU A 121 60.64 -1.25 37.17
CA LEU A 121 61.68 -2.19 37.59
C LEU A 121 63.11 -1.60 37.53
N THR A 122 63.35 -0.57 36.72
CA THR A 122 64.70 -0.02 36.53
C THR A 122 64.75 1.47 36.14
N LYS A 123 65.87 2.10 36.49
CA LYS A 123 66.23 3.47 36.08
C LYS A 123 67.07 3.53 34.80
N ILE A 124 67.51 2.39 34.26
CA ILE A 124 68.29 2.32 33.03
C ILE A 124 67.55 3.07 31.90
N PRO A 125 68.26 3.81 31.02
CA PRO A 125 67.67 4.46 29.86
C PRO A 125 66.89 3.46 28.98
N ILE A 126 65.71 3.87 28.51
CA ILE A 126 64.85 3.05 27.65
C ILE A 126 64.71 3.74 26.30
N SER A 127 65.13 3.07 25.24
CA SER A 127 64.91 3.46 23.85
C SER A 127 63.67 2.74 23.33
N TYR A 128 62.61 3.49 23.02
CA TYR A 128 61.40 2.96 22.38
C TYR A 128 61.56 2.97 20.86
N ASN A 129 61.54 1.80 20.23
CA ASN A 129 61.49 1.70 18.77
C ASN A 129 60.04 1.64 18.26
N ALA A 130 59.58 2.75 17.69
CA ALA A 130 58.20 2.94 17.25
C ALA A 130 58.07 2.68 15.74
N TYR A 131 57.38 1.59 15.40
CA TYR A 131 57.10 1.24 14.00
C TYR A 131 55.90 1.99 13.43
N ASN A 132 54.88 2.18 14.26
CA ASN A 132 53.68 2.95 13.97
C ASN A 132 53.36 3.84 15.17
N VAL A 133 52.41 4.75 15.01
CA VAL A 133 51.67 5.30 16.14
C VAL A 133 50.60 4.29 16.52
N GLU A 134 50.86 3.47 17.53
CA GLU A 134 50.04 2.28 17.85
C GLU A 134 48.58 2.64 18.13
N ALA A 135 48.30 3.76 18.79
CA ALA A 135 46.92 4.17 19.02
C ALA A 135 46.14 4.47 17.73
N LEU A 136 46.79 5.03 16.71
CA LEU A 136 46.14 5.27 15.41
C LEU A 136 45.95 3.98 14.64
N PHE A 137 46.99 3.15 14.59
CA PHE A 137 46.93 1.84 13.95
C PHE A 137 45.79 1.01 14.54
N TRP A 138 45.71 0.92 15.87
CA TRP A 138 44.64 0.19 16.53
C TRP A 138 43.27 0.86 16.38
N LYS A 139 43.17 2.19 16.31
CA LYS A 139 41.90 2.84 15.99
C LYS A 139 41.36 2.39 14.62
N GLN A 140 42.24 2.17 13.65
CA GLN A 140 41.86 1.72 12.30
C GLN A 140 41.45 0.25 12.28
N ILE A 141 42.19 -0.64 12.96
CA ILE A 141 41.98 -2.09 12.80
C ILE A 141 41.10 -2.74 13.89
N VAL A 142 40.81 -2.05 15.00
CA VAL A 142 40.19 -2.68 16.19
C VAL A 142 38.78 -3.18 15.91
N TYR A 143 38.03 -2.49 15.04
CA TYR A 143 36.65 -2.87 14.69
C TYR A 143 36.59 -4.14 13.82
N ASP A 144 37.64 -4.42 13.05
CA ASP A 144 37.77 -5.64 12.23
C ASP A 144 38.54 -6.78 12.92
N TYR A 145 39.03 -6.55 14.14
CA TYR A 145 39.82 -7.54 14.87
C TYR A 145 38.93 -8.65 15.45
N LYS A 146 38.59 -9.64 14.60
CA LYS A 146 37.72 -10.81 14.91
C LYS A 146 38.15 -11.62 16.14
N LYS A 147 39.42 -11.50 16.55
CA LYS A 147 39.99 -12.15 17.74
C LYS A 147 39.56 -11.53 19.07
N MET A 148 38.95 -10.33 19.04
CA MET A 148 38.49 -9.61 20.22
C MET A 148 36.96 -9.44 20.22
N PRO A 149 36.28 -9.74 21.35
CA PRO A 149 34.84 -9.53 21.49
C PRO A 149 34.44 -8.08 21.20
N PHE A 150 33.34 -7.90 20.45
CA PHE A 150 32.87 -6.59 19.99
C PHE A 150 32.75 -5.55 21.11
N PHE A 151 32.14 -5.92 22.24
CA PHE A 151 31.92 -5.03 23.38
C PHE A 151 33.21 -4.53 24.07
N LEU A 152 34.36 -5.16 23.81
CA LEU A 152 35.66 -4.74 24.34
C LEU A 152 36.47 -3.87 23.38
N ARG A 153 36.08 -3.78 22.10
CA ARG A 153 36.87 -3.12 21.03
C ARG A 153 37.13 -1.64 21.31
N GLY A 154 36.10 -0.88 21.69
CA GLY A 154 36.23 0.55 22.02
C GLY A 154 37.11 0.81 23.26
N LEU A 155 36.95 0.00 24.32
CA LEU A 155 37.78 0.08 25.52
C LEU A 155 39.25 -0.27 25.23
N TYR A 156 39.48 -1.19 24.31
CA TYR A 156 40.80 -1.65 23.95
C TYR A 156 41.64 -0.59 23.21
N ALA A 157 41.05 0.12 22.23
CA ALA A 157 41.75 1.22 21.57
C ALA A 157 42.13 2.33 22.56
N LYS A 158 41.23 2.64 23.50
CA LYS A 158 41.51 3.61 24.58
C LYS A 158 42.62 3.13 25.51
N PHE A 159 42.66 1.83 25.84
CA PHE A 159 43.73 1.22 26.61
C PHE A 159 45.09 1.37 25.92
N ILE A 160 45.17 1.09 24.61
CA ILE A 160 46.42 1.21 23.84
C ILE A 160 46.91 2.66 23.81
N TYR A 161 46.02 3.62 23.58
CA TYR A 161 46.37 5.04 23.66
C TYR A 161 46.98 5.42 25.02
N LEU A 162 46.37 4.98 26.13
CA LEU A 162 46.89 5.28 27.47
C LEU A 162 48.24 4.59 27.73
N LEU A 163 48.38 3.34 27.29
CA LEU A 163 49.60 2.57 27.40
C LEU A 163 50.75 3.23 26.64
N GLU A 164 50.53 3.58 25.37
CA GLU A 164 51.54 4.21 24.52
C GLU A 164 51.89 5.62 25.00
N LYS A 165 50.90 6.41 25.44
CA LYS A 165 51.14 7.72 26.08
C LYS A 165 52.06 7.62 27.29
N SER A 166 51.88 6.59 28.12
CA SER A 166 52.73 6.36 29.28
C SER A 166 54.13 5.86 28.89
N ALA A 167 54.22 4.98 27.89
CA ALA A 167 55.49 4.51 27.35
C ALA A 167 56.34 5.67 26.78
N ILE A 168 55.74 6.60 26.03
CA ILE A 168 56.36 7.83 25.51
C ILE A 168 56.95 8.69 26.64
N LYS A 169 56.22 8.81 27.75
CA LYS A 169 56.68 9.57 28.92
C LYS A 169 57.92 8.91 29.54
N PHE A 170 57.91 7.59 29.64
CA PHE A 170 58.95 6.81 30.31
C PHE A 170 60.18 6.51 29.46
N ALA A 171 60.04 6.52 28.13
CA ALA A 171 61.16 6.39 27.22
C ALA A 171 62.10 7.61 27.32
N THR A 172 63.39 7.31 27.26
CA THR A 172 64.46 8.32 27.17
C THR A 172 64.47 8.92 25.77
N ASN A 173 64.41 8.04 24.76
CA ASN A 173 64.30 8.41 23.35
C ASN A 173 63.27 7.52 22.65
N ILE A 174 62.68 8.06 21.59
CA ILE A 174 61.69 7.40 20.73
C ILE A 174 62.23 7.44 19.32
N ASN A 175 62.41 6.28 18.71
CA ASN A 175 62.86 6.14 17.34
C ASN A 175 61.63 5.95 16.46
N ALA A 176 61.18 7.03 15.81
CA ALA A 176 60.12 6.98 14.81
C ALA A 176 60.72 6.59 13.45
N ILE A 177 59.99 5.83 12.65
CA ILE A 177 60.49 5.35 11.36
C ILE A 177 60.47 6.42 10.26
N SER A 178 59.62 7.45 10.40
CA SER A 178 59.48 8.54 9.44
C SER A 178 59.28 9.92 10.09
N PHE A 179 59.45 10.98 9.30
CA PHE A 179 59.08 12.35 9.70
C PHE A 179 57.57 12.46 9.98
N TYR A 180 56.75 11.72 9.23
CA TYR A 180 55.30 11.70 9.38
C TYR A 180 54.91 11.12 10.75
N ASP A 181 55.43 9.94 11.11
CA ASP A 181 55.15 9.33 12.41
C ASP A 181 55.62 10.21 13.56
N LYS A 182 56.80 10.83 13.43
CA LYS A 182 57.29 11.81 14.40
C LYS A 182 56.29 12.96 14.59
N SER A 183 55.76 13.52 13.50
CA SER A 183 54.76 14.59 13.56
C SER A 183 53.47 14.14 14.24
N LEU A 184 53.02 12.90 13.99
CA LEU A 184 51.83 12.33 14.61
C LEU A 184 52.01 12.11 16.11
N PHE A 185 53.17 11.59 16.54
CA PHE A 185 53.49 11.44 17.97
C PHE A 185 53.48 12.79 18.70
N ILE A 186 54.01 13.85 18.08
CA ILE A 186 53.97 15.22 18.64
C ILE A 186 52.52 15.71 18.71
N LYS A 187 51.75 15.55 17.63
CA LYS A 187 50.35 16.00 17.56
C LYS A 187 49.45 15.31 18.59
N ILE A 188 49.54 13.98 18.69
CA ILE A 188 48.64 13.15 19.49
C ILE A 188 49.02 13.15 20.96
N TYR A 189 50.31 13.01 21.26
CA TYR A 189 50.78 12.83 22.63
C TYR A 189 51.44 14.07 23.22
N LYS A 190 51.61 15.15 22.45
CA LYS A 190 52.37 16.34 22.83
C LYS A 190 53.80 15.97 23.25
N SER A 191 54.38 15.00 22.55
CA SER A 191 55.72 14.46 22.86
C SER A 191 56.80 15.52 22.61
N PRO A 192 57.82 15.65 23.49
CA PRO A 192 58.92 16.59 23.28
C PRO A 192 59.75 16.26 22.03
N HIS A 193 59.96 17.25 21.16
CA HIS A 193 60.70 17.09 19.90
C HIS A 193 62.12 16.52 20.09
N ASN A 194 62.79 16.87 21.20
CA ASN A 194 64.16 16.45 21.53
C ASN A 194 64.27 14.98 21.98
N LYS A 195 63.15 14.34 22.33
CA LYS A 195 63.11 12.90 22.63
C LYS A 195 62.91 12.05 21.37
N MET A 196 62.56 12.65 20.24
CA MET A 196 62.14 11.94 19.04
C MET A 196 63.21 11.94 17.95
N PHE A 197 63.74 10.77 17.68
CA PHE A 197 64.73 10.51 16.62
C PHE A 197 64.04 9.83 15.45
N ILE A 198 64.55 10.08 14.25
CA ILE A 198 64.07 9.41 13.05
C ILE A 198 65.09 8.34 12.69
N ASN A 199 64.70 7.08 12.80
CA ASN A 199 65.51 5.94 12.41
C ASN A 199 64.80 5.17 11.30
N ARG A 200 65.21 5.41 10.06
CA ARG A 200 64.63 4.73 8.89
C ARG A 200 65.07 3.28 8.90
N MET A 201 64.17 2.36 8.60
CA MET A 201 64.54 0.95 8.40
C MET A 201 65.58 0.82 7.29
N GLY A 202 66.64 0.06 7.55
CA GLY A 202 67.69 -0.20 6.57
C GLY A 202 67.21 -1.13 5.44
N LEU A 203 67.58 -0.80 4.21
CA LEU A 203 67.32 -1.63 3.02
C LEU A 203 68.29 -2.81 2.98
N ASN A 204 67.86 -4.00 2.53
CA ASN A 204 68.78 -5.04 2.08
C ASN A 204 69.02 -4.89 0.58
N GLU A 205 70.18 -4.36 0.19
CA GLU A 205 70.51 -4.07 -1.21
C GLU A 205 70.58 -5.32 -2.10
N GLU A 206 70.99 -6.48 -1.56
CA GLU A 206 71.07 -7.73 -2.32
C GLU A 206 69.70 -8.22 -2.80
N ILE A 207 68.64 -7.95 -2.02
CA ILE A 207 67.26 -8.31 -2.39
C ILE A 207 66.73 -7.35 -3.46
N TYR A 208 67.05 -6.07 -3.36
CA TYR A 208 66.52 -5.03 -4.24
C TYR A 208 67.23 -4.91 -5.60
N ARG A 209 68.45 -5.43 -5.73
CA ARG A 209 69.26 -5.36 -6.97
C ARG A 209 69.46 -6.71 -7.66
N ASN A 210 68.55 -7.65 -7.48
CA ASN A 210 68.65 -8.98 -8.07
C ASN A 210 68.04 -9.03 -9.48
N ALA A 211 68.88 -8.91 -10.52
CA ALA A 211 68.45 -8.96 -11.92
C ALA A 211 67.80 -10.30 -12.32
N ILE A 212 68.27 -11.43 -11.75
CA ILE A 212 67.71 -12.77 -12.01
C ILE A 212 66.27 -12.85 -11.49
N ALA A 213 65.97 -12.20 -10.36
CA ALA A 213 64.61 -12.15 -9.83
C ALA A 213 63.68 -11.31 -10.72
N GLN A 214 64.19 -10.27 -11.39
CA GLN A 214 63.42 -9.47 -12.35
C GLN A 214 63.09 -10.27 -13.61
N GLU A 215 64.06 -10.98 -14.18
CA GLU A 215 63.84 -11.88 -15.34
C GLU A 215 62.84 -12.98 -14.99
N SER A 216 63.03 -13.68 -13.86
CA SER A 216 62.12 -14.73 -13.41
C SER A 216 60.71 -14.22 -13.11
N ALA A 217 60.57 -13.01 -12.55
CA ALA A 217 59.26 -12.40 -12.35
C ALA A 217 58.58 -12.07 -13.68
N LYS A 218 59.32 -11.49 -14.65
CA LYS A 218 58.79 -11.21 -15.99
C LYS A 218 58.37 -12.48 -16.72
N GLU A 219 59.18 -13.53 -16.68
CA GLU A 219 58.85 -14.85 -17.23
C GLU A 219 57.59 -15.42 -16.56
N LYS A 220 57.53 -15.40 -15.22
CA LYS A 220 56.37 -15.91 -14.45
C LYS A 220 55.06 -15.18 -14.77
N PHE A 221 55.12 -13.87 -15.03
CA PHE A 221 53.95 -13.06 -15.37
C PHE A 221 53.77 -12.85 -16.88
N ASN A 222 54.58 -13.53 -17.70
CA ASN A 222 54.52 -13.49 -19.16
C ASN A 222 54.66 -12.06 -19.74
N ILE A 223 55.54 -11.26 -19.14
CA ILE A 223 55.86 -9.88 -19.52
C ILE A 223 57.12 -9.89 -20.40
N ASN A 224 57.13 -9.13 -21.49
CA ASN A 224 58.30 -9.09 -22.38
C ASN A 224 59.52 -8.44 -21.69
N GLU A 225 60.72 -8.92 -22.03
CA GLU A 225 61.98 -8.44 -21.42
C GLU A 225 62.17 -6.92 -21.54
N ASN A 226 61.69 -6.32 -22.64
CA ASN A 226 61.86 -4.90 -22.94
C ASN A 226 60.73 -4.00 -22.41
N GLU A 227 59.67 -4.57 -21.82
CA GLU A 227 58.55 -3.78 -21.31
C GLU A 227 58.90 -3.11 -19.97
N PHE A 228 58.50 -1.84 -19.85
CA PHE A 228 58.58 -1.09 -18.61
C PHE A 228 57.45 -1.56 -17.67
N VAL A 229 57.80 -1.99 -16.47
CA VAL A 229 56.86 -2.56 -15.50
C VAL A 229 56.76 -1.64 -14.29
N VAL A 230 55.55 -1.16 -14.00
CA VAL A 230 55.23 -0.50 -12.75
C VAL A 230 54.67 -1.55 -11.79
N ILE A 231 55.33 -1.75 -10.66
CA ILE A 231 54.88 -2.67 -9.61
C ILE A 231 54.33 -1.83 -8.47
N PHE A 232 53.04 -1.96 -8.23
CA PHE A 232 52.44 -1.51 -7.00
C PHE A 232 52.62 -2.65 -5.98
N HIS A 233 53.33 -2.40 -4.87
CA HIS A 233 53.33 -3.30 -3.69
C HIS A 233 52.78 -2.62 -2.41
N GLY A 234 51.99 -3.34 -1.61
CA GLY A 234 51.23 -2.82 -0.46
C GLY A 234 50.14 -3.80 0.00
N SER A 235 49.42 -3.48 1.08
CA SER A 235 48.15 -4.17 1.37
C SER A 235 47.12 -3.64 0.37
N TYR A 236 46.79 -4.43 -0.64
CA TYR A 236 45.84 -4.02 -1.68
C TYR A 236 44.42 -4.19 -1.21
N TYR A 237 43.75 -3.05 -1.17
CA TYR A 237 42.31 -2.95 -1.22
C TYR A 237 41.80 -3.49 -2.57
N ASN A 238 40.66 -4.17 -2.57
CA ASN A 238 40.18 -4.95 -3.74
C ASN A 238 39.69 -4.01 -4.85
N ASN A 239 40.41 -3.89 -5.98
CA ASN A 239 39.94 -3.22 -7.20
C ASN A 239 39.17 -4.22 -8.08
N ILE A 240 37.84 -4.19 -7.98
CA ILE A 240 36.91 -5.11 -8.61
C ILE A 240 36.14 -4.33 -9.69
N LEU A 241 36.04 -4.91 -10.88
CA LEU A 241 35.12 -4.46 -11.93
C LEU A 241 34.02 -5.50 -12.11
N ILE A 242 32.77 -5.12 -11.87
CA ILE A 242 31.57 -5.90 -12.19
C ILE A 242 30.79 -5.11 -13.23
N GLN A 243 30.90 -5.50 -14.50
CA GLN A 243 30.31 -4.73 -15.59
C GLN A 243 29.49 -5.59 -16.56
N GLY A 244 28.32 -5.09 -16.99
CA GLY A 244 27.56 -5.68 -18.10
C GLY A 244 26.89 -7.02 -17.79
N ASN A 245 26.55 -7.30 -16.53
CA ASN A 245 25.98 -8.58 -16.11
C ASN A 245 24.46 -8.51 -15.92
N ASN A 246 23.79 -9.63 -16.18
CA ASN A 246 22.38 -9.85 -15.84
C ASN A 246 22.29 -10.76 -14.61
N ILE A 247 21.91 -10.19 -13.46
CA ILE A 247 21.91 -10.86 -12.15
C ILE A 247 20.47 -10.91 -11.65
N PHE A 248 19.86 -12.10 -11.65
CA PHE A 248 18.43 -12.22 -11.39
C PHE A 248 18.08 -13.45 -10.53
N ASN A 249 16.96 -13.38 -9.80
CA ASN A 249 16.37 -14.49 -9.04
C ASN A 249 17.29 -15.13 -7.97
N ASN A 250 18.15 -14.34 -7.31
CA ASN A 250 18.93 -14.84 -6.17
C ASN A 250 18.08 -14.87 -4.89
N THR A 251 18.37 -15.82 -4.00
CA THR A 251 17.63 -15.97 -2.73
C THR A 251 17.92 -14.87 -1.71
N GLN A 252 19.04 -14.16 -1.86
CA GLN A 252 19.39 -12.98 -1.04
C GLN A 252 19.78 -11.80 -1.95
N SER A 253 21.03 -11.31 -1.88
CA SER A 253 21.44 -10.14 -2.68
C SER A 253 21.90 -10.53 -4.07
N GLY A 254 21.70 -9.65 -5.05
CA GLY A 254 22.27 -9.82 -6.39
C GLY A 254 23.80 -9.71 -6.37
N ILE A 255 24.31 -8.58 -5.90
CA ILE A 255 25.74 -8.38 -5.62
C ILE A 255 25.94 -8.18 -4.12
N TYR A 256 26.87 -8.94 -3.54
CA TYR A 256 27.26 -8.78 -2.14
C TYR A 256 28.77 -8.62 -2.03
N GLY A 257 29.20 -7.63 -1.25
CA GLY A 257 30.61 -7.33 -1.05
C GLY A 257 30.91 -6.70 0.29
N GLY A 258 32.19 -6.71 0.67
CA GLY A 258 32.62 -5.92 1.82
C GLY A 258 34.12 -5.75 1.94
N ASN A 259 34.51 -4.58 2.46
CA ASN A 259 35.88 -4.08 2.39
C ASN A 259 36.38 -3.95 0.94
N ILE A 260 35.59 -3.29 0.11
CA ILE A 260 35.84 -3.02 -1.30
C ILE A 260 36.32 -1.57 -1.45
N TYR A 261 37.36 -1.37 -2.26
CA TYR A 261 37.89 -0.04 -2.48
C TYR A 261 38.32 0.16 -3.92
N ASP A 262 38.26 1.38 -4.43
CA ASP A 262 38.76 1.69 -5.79
C ASP A 262 38.17 0.73 -6.85
N SER A 263 36.86 0.51 -6.79
CA SER A 263 36.15 -0.50 -7.57
C SER A 263 34.99 0.09 -8.34
N GLU A 264 34.51 -0.64 -9.34
CA GLU A 264 33.40 -0.21 -10.19
C GLU A 264 32.39 -1.35 -10.37
N ILE A 265 31.11 -1.00 -10.18
CA ILE A 265 29.96 -1.82 -10.52
C ILE A 265 29.15 -1.00 -11.52
N SER A 266 29.19 -1.38 -12.80
CA SER A 266 28.62 -0.57 -13.88
C SER A 266 27.81 -1.35 -14.90
N ASP A 267 26.79 -0.71 -15.49
CA ASP A 267 26.03 -1.25 -16.62
C ASP A 267 25.42 -2.65 -16.35
N ASN A 268 25.09 -2.99 -15.10
CA ASN A 268 24.48 -4.27 -14.75
C ASN A 268 22.95 -4.16 -14.67
N THR A 269 22.25 -5.25 -15.00
CA THR A 269 20.82 -5.44 -14.74
C THR A 269 20.64 -6.38 -13.56
N ILE A 270 20.04 -5.92 -12.46
CA ILE A 270 19.98 -6.62 -11.17
C ILE A 270 18.53 -6.68 -10.67
N GLU A 271 17.89 -7.84 -10.85
CA GLU A 271 16.43 -7.94 -10.73
C GLU A 271 15.92 -9.13 -9.90
N TYR A 272 14.75 -9.00 -9.28
CA TYR A 272 14.03 -10.12 -8.65
C TYR A 272 14.82 -10.88 -7.57
N ASN A 273 15.69 -10.20 -6.81
CA ASN A 273 16.45 -10.83 -5.75
C ASN A 273 15.69 -10.75 -4.41
N GLY A 274 15.69 -11.85 -3.64
CA GLY A 274 14.94 -11.98 -2.38
C GLY A 274 15.44 -11.10 -1.22
N GLY A 275 16.57 -10.42 -1.42
CA GLY A 275 17.16 -9.45 -0.50
C GLY A 275 17.40 -8.11 -1.21
N TYR A 276 18.67 -7.74 -1.39
CA TYR A 276 19.09 -6.45 -1.93
C TYR A 276 19.55 -6.58 -3.39
N GLY A 277 19.42 -5.55 -4.22
CA GLY A 277 20.08 -5.53 -5.52
C GLY A 277 21.60 -5.56 -5.34
N ILE A 278 22.15 -4.51 -4.73
CA ILE A 278 23.55 -4.39 -4.34
C ILE A 278 23.65 -4.21 -2.82
N TYR A 279 24.43 -5.05 -2.15
CA TYR A 279 24.70 -4.93 -0.72
C TYR A 279 26.20 -4.88 -0.43
N LEU A 280 26.69 -3.69 -0.05
CA LEU A 280 28.08 -3.48 0.34
C LEU A 280 28.17 -3.24 1.86
N SER A 281 29.00 -4.03 2.54
CA SER A 281 29.12 -4.02 4.01
C SER A 281 30.57 -3.89 4.48
N GLY A 282 30.80 -3.44 5.71
CA GLY A 282 32.16 -3.17 6.21
C GLY A 282 32.76 -1.91 5.58
N HIS A 283 34.05 -1.65 5.78
CA HIS A 283 34.65 -0.37 5.37
C HIS A 283 34.91 -0.35 3.87
N ASN A 284 34.06 0.32 3.11
CA ASN A 284 34.19 0.45 1.66
C ASN A 284 34.56 1.90 1.31
N GLU A 285 35.39 2.12 0.29
CA GLU A 285 35.82 3.48 -0.05
C GLU A 285 36.03 3.65 -1.55
N ARG A 286 35.57 4.75 -2.16
CA ARG A 286 35.79 5.03 -3.60
C ARG A 286 35.28 3.89 -4.49
N VAL A 287 34.02 3.51 -4.31
CA VAL A 287 33.32 2.55 -5.17
C VAL A 287 32.38 3.31 -6.10
N ASN A 288 32.56 3.10 -7.40
CA ASN A 288 31.74 3.68 -8.45
C ASN A 288 30.57 2.73 -8.75
N LEU A 289 29.35 3.23 -8.61
CA LEU A 289 28.11 2.50 -8.85
C LEU A 289 27.41 3.23 -9.99
N LEU A 290 27.62 2.80 -11.23
CA LEU A 290 27.32 3.60 -12.42
C LEU A 290 26.34 2.91 -13.37
N ASN A 291 25.30 3.60 -13.82
CA ASN A 291 24.42 3.12 -14.91
C ASN A 291 23.83 1.71 -14.70
N ASN A 292 23.60 1.28 -13.46
CA ASN A 292 22.99 -0.01 -13.19
C ASN A 292 21.46 0.13 -13.21
N ASN A 293 20.79 -0.88 -13.76
CA ASN A 293 19.34 -1.04 -13.68
C ASN A 293 19.01 -2.04 -12.56
N ILE A 294 18.43 -1.55 -11.46
CA ILE A 294 18.22 -2.30 -10.22
C ILE A 294 16.74 -2.27 -9.86
N SER A 295 16.04 -3.39 -10.06
CA SER A 295 14.59 -3.42 -9.89
C SER A 295 14.03 -4.68 -9.24
N TYR A 296 12.83 -4.59 -8.67
CA TYR A 296 12.13 -5.76 -8.11
C TYR A 296 12.92 -6.52 -7.03
N ASN A 297 13.81 -5.84 -6.29
CA ASN A 297 14.54 -6.45 -5.18
C ASN A 297 13.76 -6.26 -3.87
N PHE A 298 13.54 -7.36 -3.16
CA PHE A 298 12.53 -7.43 -2.10
C PHE A 298 12.81 -6.51 -0.89
N LYS A 299 14.08 -6.17 -0.59
CA LYS A 299 14.43 -5.30 0.55
C LYS A 299 14.85 -3.89 0.15
N ALA A 300 15.89 -3.75 -0.66
CA ALA A 300 16.31 -2.46 -1.19
C ALA A 300 17.04 -2.65 -2.53
N GLY A 301 17.02 -1.62 -3.38
CA GLY A 301 17.85 -1.57 -4.57
C GLY A 301 19.32 -1.63 -4.18
N MET A 302 19.77 -0.70 -3.34
CA MET A 302 21.14 -0.68 -2.83
C MET A 302 21.19 -0.45 -1.32
N TRP A 303 21.99 -1.24 -0.61
CA TRP A 303 22.31 -1.02 0.80
C TRP A 303 23.82 -0.90 0.99
N LEU A 304 24.25 0.24 1.52
CA LEU A 304 25.64 0.68 1.57
C LEU A 304 25.96 1.01 3.02
N ILE A 305 26.75 0.15 3.67
CA ILE A 305 27.12 0.29 5.08
C ILE A 305 28.60 0.61 5.18
N SER A 306 28.94 1.61 5.98
CA SER A 306 30.33 2.07 6.20
C SER A 306 31.08 2.32 4.88
N GLY A 307 30.38 2.94 3.92
CA GLY A 307 30.87 3.26 2.59
C GLY A 307 31.11 4.75 2.42
N ASP A 308 32.36 5.15 2.17
CA ASP A 308 32.72 6.55 1.98
C ASP A 308 33.16 6.85 0.54
N TYR A 309 32.92 8.08 0.08
CA TYR A 309 33.36 8.58 -1.23
C TYR A 309 32.88 7.75 -2.43
N PHE A 310 31.66 7.21 -2.36
CA PHE A 310 31.06 6.55 -3.53
C PHE A 310 30.60 7.56 -4.57
N GLU A 311 30.72 7.17 -5.83
CA GLU A 311 30.10 7.85 -6.96
C GLU A 311 28.93 7.00 -7.44
N ILE A 312 27.70 7.40 -7.09
CA ILE A 312 26.46 6.75 -7.52
C ILE A 312 25.84 7.61 -8.61
N ARG A 313 26.03 7.22 -9.87
CA ARG A 313 25.60 8.03 -11.01
C ARG A 313 24.88 7.27 -12.11
N GLY A 314 23.80 7.85 -12.64
CA GLY A 314 23.13 7.31 -13.83
C GLY A 314 22.34 6.03 -13.61
N ASN A 315 22.11 5.60 -12.36
CA ASN A 315 21.43 4.34 -12.08
C ASN A 315 19.91 4.51 -12.14
N THR A 316 19.22 3.46 -12.57
CA THR A 316 17.77 3.32 -12.49
C THR A 316 17.45 2.35 -11.36
N ILE A 317 16.78 2.80 -10.31
CA ILE A 317 16.54 2.05 -9.08
C ILE A 317 15.04 2.08 -8.79
N ASN A 318 14.31 1.10 -9.30
CA ASN A 318 12.84 1.14 -9.28
C ASN A 318 12.18 -0.12 -8.73
N TYR A 319 10.98 -0.02 -8.15
CA TYR A 319 10.20 -1.18 -7.72
C TYR A 319 10.90 -2.08 -6.69
N ASN A 320 11.77 -1.52 -5.85
CA ASN A 320 12.42 -2.25 -4.76
C ASN A 320 11.74 -1.92 -3.42
N GLY A 321 12.01 -2.70 -2.37
CA GLY A 321 11.49 -2.37 -1.04
C GLY A 321 11.93 -0.97 -0.53
N ARG A 322 13.17 -0.56 -0.78
CA ARG A 322 13.73 0.79 -0.60
C ARG A 322 14.58 1.10 -1.83
N GLY A 323 14.79 2.37 -2.18
CA GLY A 323 15.69 2.73 -3.28
C GLY A 323 17.17 2.57 -2.88
N LEU A 324 17.73 3.63 -2.32
CA LEU A 324 19.11 3.73 -1.81
C LEU A 324 19.12 3.84 -0.29
N TRP A 325 19.89 2.99 0.38
CA TRP A 325 20.04 3.03 1.84
C TRP A 325 21.50 3.11 2.25
N PHE A 326 21.84 4.16 2.99
CA PHE A 326 23.14 4.42 3.60
C PHE A 326 23.10 4.23 5.12
N TRP A 327 24.11 3.56 5.67
CA TRP A 327 24.33 3.46 7.11
C TRP A 327 25.80 3.79 7.44
N SER A 328 26.03 4.83 8.25
CA SER A 328 27.35 5.30 8.66
C SER A 328 28.29 5.49 7.46
N SER A 329 27.77 6.15 6.42
CA SER A 329 28.41 6.27 5.10
C SER A 329 28.49 7.74 4.70
N ASP A 330 29.70 8.28 4.66
CA ASP A 330 29.94 9.72 4.56
C ASP A 330 30.55 10.12 3.20
N TYR A 331 30.40 11.40 2.82
CA TYR A 331 31.07 11.98 1.64
C TYR A 331 30.74 11.32 0.29
N ASN A 332 29.57 10.70 0.16
CA ASN A 332 29.12 10.07 -1.08
C ASN A 332 28.45 11.09 -2.02
N SER A 333 28.56 10.87 -3.33
CA SER A 333 27.93 11.67 -4.37
C SER A 333 26.89 10.84 -5.12
N ILE A 334 25.63 11.28 -5.08
CA ILE A 334 24.48 10.66 -5.72
C ILE A 334 23.99 11.63 -6.79
N THR A 335 24.20 11.31 -8.07
CA THR A 335 23.88 12.22 -9.18
C THR A 335 23.21 11.55 -10.36
N GLU A 336 22.30 12.25 -11.05
CA GLU A 336 21.71 11.76 -12.32
C GLU A 336 21.07 10.36 -12.21
N ASN A 337 20.54 9.98 -11.04
CA ASN A 337 19.84 8.70 -10.86
C ASN A 337 18.32 8.89 -10.98
N ASP A 338 17.65 7.86 -11.50
CA ASP A 338 16.19 7.70 -11.47
C ASP A 338 15.83 6.71 -10.37
N ILE A 339 15.18 7.17 -9.29
CA ILE A 339 14.87 6.37 -8.10
C ILE A 339 13.37 6.46 -7.86
N ASN A 340 12.60 5.51 -8.39
CA ASN A 340 11.13 5.63 -8.43
C ASN A 340 10.40 4.37 -7.98
N TYR A 341 9.17 4.50 -7.45
CA TYR A 341 8.32 3.36 -7.11
C TYR A 341 8.95 2.38 -6.11
N ASN A 342 9.80 2.84 -5.20
CA ASN A 342 10.44 1.96 -4.21
C ASN A 342 9.59 1.84 -2.94
N GLU A 343 8.63 0.92 -3.00
CA GLU A 343 7.65 0.62 -1.95
C GLU A 343 7.47 -0.91 -1.85
N GLY A 344 7.62 -1.52 -0.65
CA GLY A 344 7.25 -2.94 -0.48
C GLY A 344 8.16 -3.81 0.39
N GLY A 345 9.01 -3.23 1.23
CA GLY A 345 9.72 -3.93 2.29
C GLY A 345 8.81 -4.32 3.46
N TYR A 346 9.27 -5.21 4.34
CA TYR A 346 8.53 -5.67 5.53
C TYR A 346 8.19 -4.56 6.55
N ASN A 347 8.72 -3.34 6.40
CA ASN A 347 8.62 -2.25 7.39
C ASN A 347 8.13 -0.96 6.72
N TYR A 348 7.15 -0.29 7.33
CA TYR A 348 6.54 1.00 6.93
C TYR A 348 7.49 2.23 6.94
N GLN A 349 8.77 2.05 6.62
CA GLN A 349 9.82 3.09 6.59
C GLN A 349 10.64 2.95 5.30
N ASP A 350 9.96 2.61 4.22
CA ASP A 350 10.57 2.47 2.92
C ASP A 350 10.73 3.86 2.31
N HIS A 351 11.91 4.20 1.80
CA HIS A 351 12.25 5.53 1.34
C HIS A 351 12.97 5.43 -0.01
N GLY A 352 12.89 6.49 -0.81
CA GLY A 352 13.66 6.62 -2.05
C GLY A 352 15.15 6.63 -1.75
N ILE A 353 15.58 7.58 -0.93
CA ILE A 353 16.94 7.66 -0.37
C ILE A 353 16.88 7.77 1.14
N TYR A 354 17.54 6.86 1.86
CA TYR A 354 17.63 6.87 3.31
C TYR A 354 19.08 7.00 3.80
N PHE A 355 19.37 8.06 4.55
CA PHE A 355 20.62 8.29 5.26
C PHE A 355 20.45 8.01 6.77
N ASP A 356 21.21 7.07 7.31
CA ASP A 356 21.26 6.72 8.73
C ASP A 356 22.70 6.93 9.25
N ASP A 357 22.89 7.83 10.22
CA ASP A 357 24.22 8.23 10.75
C ASP A 357 25.24 8.59 9.63
N SER A 358 24.76 9.20 8.54
CA SER A 358 25.49 9.39 7.28
C SER A 358 25.57 10.86 6.91
N ASN A 359 26.75 11.45 7.00
CA ASN A 359 26.98 12.89 6.96
C ASN A 359 27.77 13.32 5.72
N ASN A 360 27.71 14.61 5.38
CA ASN A 360 28.52 15.21 4.29
C ASN A 360 28.29 14.60 2.90
N ASN A 361 27.14 13.97 2.65
CA ASN A 361 26.76 13.43 1.34
C ASN A 361 26.14 14.50 0.45
N SER A 362 26.21 14.30 -0.87
CA SER A 362 25.66 15.19 -1.90
C SER A 362 24.67 14.43 -2.77
N VAL A 363 23.44 14.94 -2.87
CA VAL A 363 22.36 14.42 -3.73
C VAL A 363 21.98 15.49 -4.74
N GLU A 364 22.36 15.33 -6.00
CA GLU A 364 22.21 16.38 -7.02
C GLU A 364 21.70 15.88 -8.38
N ASN A 365 20.76 16.60 -9.00
CA ASN A 365 20.24 16.28 -10.34
C ASN A 365 19.65 14.86 -10.46
N ASN A 366 19.05 14.33 -9.39
CA ASN A 366 18.35 13.05 -9.42
C ASN A 366 16.84 13.28 -9.64
N ASN A 367 16.17 12.26 -10.16
CA ASN A 367 14.72 12.17 -10.23
C ASN A 367 14.26 11.14 -9.20
N ILE A 368 13.47 11.58 -8.22
CA ILE A 368 13.10 10.79 -7.04
C ILE A 368 11.60 10.95 -6.84
N THR A 369 10.83 9.95 -7.26
CA THR A 369 9.36 10.03 -7.29
C THR A 369 8.71 8.75 -6.76
N ASP A 370 7.54 8.89 -6.13
CA ASP A 370 6.64 7.79 -5.79
C ASP A 370 7.31 6.71 -4.91
N ASN A 371 8.09 7.13 -3.90
CA ASN A 371 8.84 6.21 -3.03
C ASN A 371 8.28 6.17 -1.60
N GLY A 372 7.51 5.13 -1.27
CA GLY A 372 7.21 4.71 0.11
C GLY A 372 6.87 5.86 1.07
N ASP A 373 7.36 5.82 2.31
CA ASP A 373 7.05 6.84 3.33
C ASP A 373 7.66 8.22 3.01
N ARG A 374 8.82 8.28 2.34
CA ARG A 374 9.50 9.54 1.97
C ARG A 374 10.46 9.36 0.80
N GLU A 375 10.51 10.37 -0.06
CA GLU A 375 11.48 10.46 -1.15
C GLU A 375 12.93 10.50 -0.63
N ILE A 376 13.21 11.36 0.36
CA ILE A 376 14.51 11.43 1.03
C ILE A 376 14.31 11.52 2.55
N TYR A 377 14.98 10.65 3.30
CA TYR A 377 14.94 10.61 4.76
C TYR A 377 16.33 10.67 5.39
N PHE A 378 16.46 11.42 6.47
CA PHE A 378 17.69 11.56 7.28
C PHE A 378 17.39 11.15 8.73
N ASP A 379 18.13 10.18 9.24
CA ASP A 379 18.17 9.82 10.65
C ASP A 379 19.59 10.02 11.18
N GLU A 380 19.72 10.79 12.26
CA GLU A 380 21.00 11.20 12.87
C GLU A 380 22.09 11.70 11.87
N SER A 381 21.66 12.27 10.74
CA SER A 381 22.50 12.59 9.58
C SER A 381 22.51 14.10 9.29
N ASN A 382 23.69 14.72 9.22
CA ASN A 382 23.90 16.16 9.11
C ASN A 382 24.90 16.53 8.01
N ASP A 383 24.94 17.82 7.69
CA ASP A 383 25.85 18.43 6.71
C ASP A 383 25.74 17.84 5.29
N ASN A 384 24.61 17.19 4.97
CA ASN A 384 24.30 16.71 3.63
C ASN A 384 23.76 17.84 2.75
N ILE A 385 24.02 17.79 1.45
CA ILE A 385 23.62 18.79 0.46
C ILE A 385 22.68 18.16 -0.56
N ILE A 386 21.50 18.75 -0.73
CA ILE A 386 20.46 18.27 -1.63
C ILE A 386 20.08 19.42 -2.54
N ARG A 387 20.37 19.31 -3.83
CA ARG A 387 20.10 20.40 -4.77
C ARG A 387 19.81 19.96 -6.20
N TYR A 388 18.99 20.74 -6.90
CA TYR A 388 18.67 20.52 -8.31
C TYR A 388 18.02 19.16 -8.62
N ASN A 389 17.46 18.48 -7.61
CA ASN A 389 16.71 17.24 -7.81
C ASN A 389 15.26 17.55 -8.20
N ASN A 390 14.66 16.65 -8.95
CA ASN A 390 13.23 16.57 -9.16
C ASN A 390 12.66 15.58 -8.12
N ILE A 391 11.86 16.09 -7.18
CA ILE A 391 11.31 15.31 -6.07
C ILE A 391 9.78 15.43 -6.12
N ILE A 392 9.10 14.30 -6.24
CA ILE A 392 7.64 14.25 -6.23
C ILE A 392 7.22 13.38 -5.05
N GLU A 393 6.59 13.99 -4.04
CA GLU A 393 6.12 13.30 -2.84
C GLU A 393 4.63 12.94 -3.00
N THR A 394 4.33 11.65 -3.13
CA THR A 394 2.95 11.11 -3.20
C THR A 394 2.32 10.88 -1.82
N TYR A 395 3.13 10.88 -0.75
CA TYR A 395 2.64 10.70 0.62
C TYR A 395 2.56 12.08 1.32
N PRO A 396 1.46 12.40 2.05
CA PRO A 396 1.24 13.73 2.60
C PRO A 396 2.43 14.13 3.49
N PRO A 397 2.89 15.39 3.39
CA PRO A 397 4.18 15.79 3.90
C PRO A 397 4.27 15.57 5.41
N LYS A 398 4.91 14.48 5.83
CA LYS A 398 5.45 14.37 7.19
C LYS A 398 6.67 15.26 7.25
N ASN A 399 6.45 16.58 7.37
CA ASN A 399 7.44 17.65 7.55
C ASN A 399 8.85 17.23 7.13
N ILE A 400 9.29 17.63 5.93
CA ILE A 400 10.66 17.30 5.53
C ILE A 400 11.65 17.97 6.48
N TYR A 401 12.17 17.20 7.44
CA TYR A 401 13.11 17.67 8.43
C TYR A 401 14.51 17.64 7.82
N TRP A 402 14.82 18.63 7.00
CA TRP A 402 16.20 18.92 6.56
C TRP A 402 17.06 19.52 7.68
N THR A 403 16.68 19.36 8.95
CA THR A 403 17.39 19.96 10.08
C THR A 403 18.83 19.47 10.12
N GLY A 404 19.78 20.39 10.01
CA GLY A 404 21.21 20.07 9.92
C GLY A 404 21.73 19.81 8.50
N ASN A 405 20.88 19.87 7.47
CA ASN A 405 21.22 19.61 6.07
C ASN A 405 20.83 20.82 5.18
N ILE A 406 21.46 20.94 4.01
CA ILE A 406 21.24 22.02 3.05
C ILE A 406 20.30 21.53 1.95
N ASN A 407 19.18 22.23 1.76
CA ASN A 407 18.24 22.01 0.65
C ASN A 407 18.17 23.29 -0.21
N GLU A 408 18.61 23.22 -1.46
CA GLU A 408 18.68 24.37 -2.37
C GLU A 408 18.21 24.01 -3.79
N ASN A 409 17.35 24.82 -4.39
CA ASN A 409 16.99 24.71 -5.81
C ASN A 409 16.46 23.33 -6.28
N ASN A 410 15.82 22.55 -5.39
CA ASN A 410 15.09 21.35 -5.79
C ASN A 410 13.71 21.72 -6.34
N ASN A 411 13.24 20.99 -7.35
CA ASN A 411 11.84 21.02 -7.77
C ASN A 411 11.08 20.01 -6.92
N ILE A 412 10.46 20.47 -5.83
CA ILE A 412 9.67 19.63 -4.92
C ILE A 412 8.19 19.85 -5.22
N GLN A 413 7.51 18.79 -5.61
CA GLN A 413 6.06 18.74 -5.78
C GLN A 413 5.47 17.82 -4.71
N HIS A 414 4.32 18.21 -4.17
CA HIS A 414 3.55 17.43 -3.22
C HIS A 414 2.22 17.08 -3.85
N ASP A 415 1.69 15.91 -3.50
CA ASP A 415 0.34 15.51 -3.85
C ASP A 415 -0.74 16.33 -3.11
N ASP A 416 -2.00 16.09 -3.43
CA ASP A 416 -3.15 16.78 -2.84
C ASP A 416 -3.56 16.26 -1.44
N ASP A 417 -4.48 16.99 -0.79
CA ASP A 417 -4.90 16.72 0.60
C ASP A 417 -5.79 15.47 0.76
N LEU A 418 -6.23 14.86 -0.34
CA LEU A 418 -7.10 13.68 -0.34
C LEU A 418 -6.34 12.35 -0.26
N GLU A 419 -5.02 12.40 -0.15
CA GLU A 419 -4.19 11.24 0.15
C GLU A 419 -4.49 10.56 1.51
N TYR A 420 -4.22 9.26 1.70
CA TYR A 420 -3.75 8.27 0.71
C TYR A 420 -4.89 7.80 -0.21
N ASN A 421 -4.65 7.73 -1.52
CA ASN A 421 -5.67 7.30 -2.46
C ASN A 421 -5.16 6.47 -3.67
N ASP A 422 -3.88 6.06 -3.68
CA ASP A 422 -3.17 5.50 -4.85
C ASP A 422 -3.72 4.13 -5.32
N PHE A 423 -4.44 3.43 -4.43
CA PHE A 423 -4.94 2.09 -4.66
C PHE A 423 -6.43 1.96 -4.36
N PHE A 424 -7.13 1.11 -5.12
CA PHE A 424 -8.54 0.75 -4.90
C PHE A 424 -8.91 0.44 -3.44
N ARG A 425 -8.03 -0.26 -2.72
CA ARG A 425 -8.23 -0.63 -1.31
C ARG A 425 -8.18 0.56 -0.35
N ASP A 426 -7.44 1.59 -0.73
CA ASP A 426 -7.15 2.79 0.06
C ASP A 426 -8.03 3.98 -0.37
N ALA A 427 -8.87 3.78 -1.39
CA ALA A 427 -9.73 4.79 -2.00
C ALA A 427 -10.39 5.75 -0.99
N LYS A 428 -10.16 7.05 -1.19
CA LYS A 428 -10.57 8.10 -0.28
C LYS A 428 -12.08 8.28 -0.30
N ALA A 429 -12.70 8.24 0.88
CA ALA A 429 -14.13 8.45 1.02
C ALA A 429 -14.49 9.93 0.76
N ILE A 430 -15.33 10.17 -0.24
CA ILE A 430 -15.85 11.49 -0.60
C ILE A 430 -17.39 11.49 -0.64
N THR A 431 -17.98 12.68 -0.64
CA THR A 431 -19.42 12.91 -0.70
C THR A 431 -19.83 13.48 -2.06
N LEU A 432 -21.13 13.50 -2.36
CA LEU A 432 -21.64 14.23 -3.52
C LEU A 432 -21.26 15.72 -3.39
N GLY A 433 -20.67 16.29 -4.44
CA GLY A 433 -20.14 17.66 -4.38
C GLY A 433 -19.11 17.96 -5.45
N TYR A 434 -18.34 19.01 -5.21
CA TYR A 434 -17.28 19.52 -6.07
C TYR A 434 -15.98 19.60 -5.28
N TYR A 435 -14.90 19.12 -5.88
CA TYR A 435 -13.55 19.04 -5.34
C TYR A 435 -12.60 19.72 -6.33
N SER A 436 -11.65 20.50 -5.82
CA SER A 436 -10.75 21.36 -6.61
C SER A 436 -9.36 21.40 -6.00
N ASN A 437 -8.35 21.80 -6.77
CA ASN A 437 -6.93 21.72 -6.40
C ASN A 437 -6.48 20.27 -6.16
N LEU A 438 -7.08 19.33 -6.91
CA LEU A 438 -6.63 17.95 -6.90
C LEU A 438 -5.43 17.79 -7.81
N ILE A 439 -4.52 16.92 -7.44
CA ILE A 439 -3.25 16.68 -8.10
C ILE A 439 -3.23 15.21 -8.48
N ALA A 440 -3.18 14.92 -9.78
CA ALA A 440 -2.99 13.57 -10.27
C ALA A 440 -1.52 13.45 -10.68
N ILE A 441 -0.63 13.15 -9.73
CA ILE A 441 0.75 12.75 -10.02
C ILE A 441 0.89 11.22 -10.05
N ASP A 442 -0.04 10.51 -9.41
CA ASP A 442 -0.20 9.06 -9.41
C ASP A 442 -1.68 8.65 -9.70
N GLU A 443 -2.11 7.50 -9.18
CA GLU A 443 -3.41 6.89 -9.46
C GLU A 443 -4.46 7.26 -8.42
N ASP A 444 -5.36 8.17 -8.76
CA ASP A 444 -6.29 8.75 -7.81
C ASP A 444 -7.56 7.90 -7.58
N TRP A 445 -7.70 7.23 -6.42
CA TRP A 445 -8.91 6.45 -6.10
C TRP A 445 -9.84 7.13 -5.08
N TYR A 446 -11.08 7.35 -5.48
CA TYR A 446 -12.14 7.86 -4.62
C TYR A 446 -13.26 6.84 -4.44
N LYS A 447 -13.97 6.88 -3.31
CA LYS A 447 -15.21 6.13 -3.11
C LYS A 447 -16.34 7.03 -2.62
N VAL A 448 -17.51 6.86 -3.22
CA VAL A 448 -18.72 7.62 -2.90
C VAL A 448 -19.88 6.67 -2.61
N TYR A 449 -20.59 6.90 -1.52
CA TYR A 449 -21.80 6.14 -1.18
C TYR A 449 -23.03 6.79 -1.83
N ILE A 450 -23.79 6.02 -2.62
CA ILE A 450 -25.04 6.48 -3.22
C ILE A 450 -26.20 5.74 -2.56
N GLY A 451 -27.01 6.44 -1.76
CA GLY A 451 -27.99 5.83 -0.85
C GLY A 451 -29.35 5.44 -1.45
N GLN A 452 -29.66 5.81 -2.70
CA GLN A 452 -30.94 5.55 -3.37
C GLN A 452 -30.73 5.37 -4.87
N PRO A 453 -31.65 4.65 -5.57
CA PRO A 453 -31.66 4.62 -7.02
C PRO A 453 -31.70 6.03 -7.60
N SER A 454 -30.76 6.35 -8.49
CA SER A 454 -30.68 7.67 -9.11
C SER A 454 -29.81 7.63 -10.35
N GLN A 455 -29.89 8.67 -11.17
CA GLN A 455 -28.92 8.90 -12.22
C GLN A 455 -27.84 9.81 -11.66
N CYS A 456 -26.60 9.34 -11.68
CA CYS A 456 -25.45 10.10 -11.23
C CYS A 456 -24.60 10.52 -12.42
N THR A 457 -24.02 11.71 -12.30
CA THR A 457 -23.04 12.24 -13.25
C THR A 457 -21.74 12.46 -12.50
N ILE A 458 -20.66 11.85 -12.97
CA ILE A 458 -19.30 12.11 -12.52
C ILE A 458 -18.58 12.83 -13.65
N SER A 459 -17.95 13.95 -13.37
CA SER A 459 -17.15 14.68 -14.34
C SER A 459 -15.82 15.09 -13.73
N ILE A 460 -14.78 15.03 -14.53
CA ILE A 460 -13.51 15.70 -14.25
C ILE A 460 -13.37 16.91 -15.17
N ASN A 461 -12.84 18.02 -14.67
CA ASN A 461 -12.52 19.20 -15.46
C ASN A 461 -11.08 19.63 -15.18
N TYR A 462 -10.39 20.10 -16.21
CA TYR A 462 -9.04 20.68 -16.10
C TYR A 462 -8.86 21.75 -17.18
N SER A 463 -8.00 22.73 -16.90
CA SER A 463 -7.94 24.00 -17.64
C SER A 463 -6.85 24.07 -18.72
N LEU A 464 -5.93 23.10 -18.76
CA LEU A 464 -4.78 23.08 -19.68
C LEU A 464 -4.98 22.06 -20.82
N SER A 465 -4.66 22.46 -22.05
CA SER A 465 -4.69 21.56 -23.21
C SER A 465 -3.41 20.70 -23.23
N GLY A 466 -3.52 19.41 -22.92
CA GLY A 466 -2.39 18.47 -22.97
C GLY A 466 -2.36 17.46 -21.82
N ASP A 467 -2.98 17.80 -20.68
CA ASP A 467 -3.03 16.96 -19.48
C ASP A 467 -4.28 16.07 -19.53
N LEU A 468 -4.23 15.03 -20.36
CA LEU A 468 -5.33 14.08 -20.48
C LEU A 468 -5.35 13.17 -19.25
N LEU A 469 -6.37 13.33 -18.41
CA LEU A 469 -6.72 12.34 -17.40
C LEU A 469 -7.90 11.50 -17.88
N ASP A 470 -7.81 10.21 -17.63
CA ASP A 470 -8.86 9.23 -17.81
C ASP A 470 -9.67 9.09 -16.53
N LEU A 471 -10.97 8.85 -16.68
CA LEU A 471 -11.89 8.62 -15.58
C LEU A 471 -12.45 7.20 -15.71
N TYR A 472 -12.38 6.41 -14.64
CA TYR A 472 -12.97 5.08 -14.57
C TYR A 472 -13.94 4.99 -13.39
N LEU A 473 -15.02 4.24 -13.58
CA LEU A 473 -16.03 4.00 -12.57
C LEU A 473 -16.16 2.50 -12.32
N TYR A 474 -16.06 2.09 -11.07
CA TYR A 474 -16.17 0.70 -10.63
C TYR A 474 -17.29 0.55 -9.58
N ASN A 475 -17.80 -0.69 -9.46
CA ASN A 475 -18.70 -1.06 -8.37
C ASN A 475 -17.92 -1.50 -7.10
N SER A 476 -18.65 -1.83 -6.04
CA SER A 476 -18.10 -2.21 -4.74
C SER A 476 -17.23 -3.47 -4.72
N ILE A 477 -17.30 -4.31 -5.76
CA ILE A 477 -16.49 -5.52 -5.91
C ILE A 477 -15.32 -5.33 -6.90
N GLY A 478 -15.08 -4.11 -7.38
CA GLY A 478 -13.97 -3.77 -8.27
C GLY A 478 -14.20 -4.10 -9.75
N LEU A 479 -15.45 -4.32 -10.18
CA LEU A 479 -15.76 -4.45 -11.61
C LEU A 479 -15.96 -3.07 -12.25
N LEU A 480 -15.29 -2.85 -13.39
CA LEU A 480 -15.44 -1.64 -14.20
C LEU A 480 -16.87 -1.56 -14.75
N LEU A 481 -17.55 -0.44 -14.47
CA LEU A 481 -18.88 -0.12 -14.95
C LEU A 481 -18.84 0.75 -16.20
N ASN A 482 -17.98 1.78 -16.22
CA ASN A 482 -17.84 2.73 -17.31
C ASN A 482 -16.48 3.46 -17.24
N TYR A 483 -16.05 4.07 -18.34
CA TYR A 483 -14.84 4.90 -18.39
C TYR A 483 -14.95 6.03 -19.41
N SER A 484 -14.07 7.03 -19.31
CA SER A 484 -13.97 8.17 -20.21
C SER A 484 -12.51 8.56 -20.40
N ASP A 485 -12.05 8.54 -21.66
CA ASP A 485 -10.66 8.80 -22.11
C ASP A 485 -10.45 10.22 -22.67
N SER A 486 -11.48 11.08 -22.54
CA SER A 486 -11.56 12.38 -23.21
C SER A 486 -12.04 13.50 -22.28
N GLY A 487 -12.01 13.27 -20.96
CA GLY A 487 -12.54 14.19 -19.96
C GLY A 487 -14.06 14.38 -20.02
N LEU A 488 -14.77 13.59 -20.83
CA LEU A 488 -16.23 13.63 -20.88
C LEU A 488 -16.84 13.08 -19.57
N PRO A 489 -17.98 13.63 -19.10
CA PRO A 489 -18.64 13.11 -17.92
C PRO A 489 -19.12 11.66 -18.10
N ILE A 490 -18.91 10.83 -17.08
CA ILE A 490 -19.53 9.51 -16.97
C ILE A 490 -20.94 9.67 -16.40
N LEU A 491 -21.92 9.21 -17.17
CA LEU A 491 -23.31 9.05 -16.73
C LEU A 491 -23.53 7.59 -16.31
N PHE A 492 -24.07 7.37 -15.12
CA PHE A 492 -24.43 6.03 -14.67
C PHE A 492 -25.73 6.03 -13.85
N GLN A 493 -26.42 4.90 -13.85
CA GLN A 493 -27.65 4.70 -13.10
C GLN A 493 -27.40 3.70 -11.97
N THR A 494 -27.80 4.07 -10.76
CA THR A 494 -27.75 3.17 -9.61
C THR A 494 -29.12 2.52 -9.42
N THR A 495 -29.14 1.21 -9.21
CA THR A 495 -30.37 0.46 -8.91
C THR A 495 -30.47 0.08 -7.44
N PHE A 496 -29.34 0.05 -6.73
CA PHE A 496 -29.25 -0.28 -5.31
C PHE A 496 -28.29 0.67 -4.59
N PRO A 497 -28.51 0.89 -3.28
CA PRO A 497 -27.58 1.63 -2.45
C PRO A 497 -26.24 0.90 -2.33
N ASP A 498 -25.14 1.53 -2.72
CA ASP A 498 -23.80 0.93 -2.64
C ASP A 498 -22.69 2.01 -2.69
N TYR A 499 -21.45 1.58 -2.43
CA TYR A 499 -20.25 2.33 -2.75
C TYR A 499 -19.85 2.15 -4.20
N TYR A 500 -19.56 3.27 -4.85
CA TYR A 500 -18.98 3.33 -6.18
C TYR A 500 -17.58 3.92 -6.08
N TYR A 501 -16.67 3.36 -6.85
CA TYR A 501 -15.26 3.74 -6.84
C TYR A 501 -14.92 4.46 -8.13
N ILE A 502 -14.21 5.57 -8.01
CA ILE A 502 -13.82 6.45 -9.10
C ILE A 502 -12.31 6.40 -9.13
N GLN A 503 -11.73 6.13 -10.30
CA GLN A 503 -10.30 6.21 -10.53
C GLN A 503 -10.06 7.34 -11.52
N VAL A 504 -9.13 8.23 -11.19
CA VAL A 504 -8.61 9.26 -12.11
C VAL A 504 -7.17 8.87 -12.43
N SER A 505 -6.82 8.74 -13.70
CA SER A 505 -5.50 8.22 -14.08
C SER A 505 -4.99 8.66 -15.45
N ASN A 506 -3.88 8.06 -15.89
CA ASN A 506 -3.33 8.16 -17.25
C ASN A 506 -2.75 9.53 -17.64
N GLY A 507 -2.19 10.28 -16.68
CA GLY A 507 -1.45 11.51 -16.93
C GLY A 507 -0.98 12.20 -15.65
N ILE A 508 -0.08 13.18 -15.79
CA ILE A 508 0.28 14.09 -14.68
C ILE A 508 -0.55 15.36 -14.85
N ASN A 509 -1.36 15.70 -13.85
CA ASN A 509 -2.12 16.95 -13.82
C ASN A 509 -2.05 17.59 -12.43
N LEU A 510 -1.40 18.74 -12.33
CA LEU A 510 -1.18 19.41 -11.06
C LEU A 510 -2.37 20.24 -10.56
N ASN A 511 -3.49 20.22 -11.29
CA ASN A 511 -4.72 20.92 -10.91
C ASN A 511 -5.93 20.44 -11.72
N TYR A 512 -6.59 19.38 -11.25
CA TYR A 512 -7.89 18.97 -11.78
C TYR A 512 -9.02 19.18 -10.75
N GLU A 513 -10.24 19.13 -11.27
CA GLU A 513 -11.48 19.29 -10.50
C GLU A 513 -12.35 18.05 -10.68
N LEU A 514 -12.90 17.52 -9.58
CA LEU A 514 -13.82 16.39 -9.60
C LEU A 514 -15.21 16.86 -9.16
N SER A 515 -16.23 16.57 -9.97
CA SER A 515 -17.62 16.86 -9.65
C SER A 515 -18.46 15.59 -9.69
N ILE A 516 -19.25 15.37 -8.64
CA ILE A 516 -20.17 14.24 -8.52
C ILE A 516 -21.54 14.79 -8.16
N SER A 517 -22.47 14.69 -9.09
CA SER A 517 -23.82 15.19 -8.93
C SER A 517 -24.84 14.08 -9.10
N ARG A 518 -25.91 14.17 -8.32
CA ARG A 518 -27.06 13.26 -8.38
C ARG A 518 -28.24 13.97 -9.02
N ILE A 519 -28.85 13.30 -9.99
CA ILE A 519 -30.17 13.63 -10.52
C ILE A 519 -31.13 12.60 -9.93
N ILE A 520 -32.07 13.07 -9.11
CA ILE A 520 -33.16 12.23 -8.60
C ILE A 520 -34.05 11.91 -9.79
N ILE A 521 -34.23 10.62 -10.10
CA ILE A 521 -35.20 10.17 -11.09
C ILE A 521 -36.53 10.06 -10.35
N ASP A 522 -37.45 10.99 -10.57
CA ASP A 522 -38.79 10.96 -10.00
C ASP A 522 -39.79 10.27 -10.93
N PHE A 523 -40.65 9.41 -10.39
CA PHE A 523 -41.65 8.68 -11.17
C PHE A 523 -43.04 9.29 -10.96
N PRO A 524 -43.94 9.27 -11.96
CA PRO A 524 -45.28 9.82 -11.80
C PRO A 524 -46.07 9.17 -10.64
N PRO A 525 -46.90 9.93 -9.89
CA PRO A 525 -47.67 9.42 -8.77
C PRO A 525 -48.53 8.19 -9.11
N ASN A 526 -48.54 7.16 -8.26
CA ASN A 526 -49.36 5.96 -8.48
C ASN A 526 -50.71 6.07 -7.77
N ILE A 527 -51.81 6.07 -8.53
CA ILE A 527 -53.18 6.23 -8.01
C ILE A 527 -53.94 4.90 -8.03
N THR A 528 -54.52 4.55 -6.89
CA THR A 528 -55.51 3.48 -6.73
C THR A 528 -56.87 4.08 -6.39
N ILE A 529 -57.94 3.61 -7.04
CA ILE A 529 -59.32 4.00 -6.74
C ILE A 529 -59.93 2.89 -5.88
N ASN A 530 -60.18 3.19 -4.60
CA ASN A 530 -60.81 2.26 -3.66
C ASN A 530 -62.34 2.24 -3.83
N SER A 531 -62.92 3.40 -4.16
CA SER A 531 -64.34 3.59 -4.51
C SER A 531 -64.47 4.83 -5.41
N PRO A 532 -65.39 4.87 -6.39
CA PRO A 532 -66.32 3.81 -6.79
C PRO A 532 -65.62 2.65 -7.51
N THR A 533 -66.31 1.52 -7.66
CA THR A 533 -65.83 0.34 -8.39
C THR A 533 -66.38 0.27 -9.81
N ILE A 534 -65.81 -0.61 -10.62
CA ILE A 534 -66.17 -0.72 -12.03
C ILE A 534 -67.65 -1.10 -12.21
N ASN A 535 -68.36 -0.32 -13.02
CA ASN A 535 -69.79 -0.44 -13.31
C ASN A 535 -70.73 -0.22 -12.13
N ASP A 536 -70.29 0.48 -11.07
CA ASP A 536 -71.21 1.02 -10.09
C ASP A 536 -72.17 2.01 -10.76
N ALA A 537 -73.44 1.95 -10.36
CA ALA A 537 -74.52 2.77 -10.90
C ALA A 537 -75.01 3.75 -9.84
N PHE A 538 -75.14 5.01 -10.24
CA PHE A 538 -75.54 6.12 -9.40
C PHE A 538 -76.69 6.89 -10.03
N GLY A 539 -77.63 7.36 -9.20
CA GLY A 539 -78.82 8.07 -9.63
C GLY A 539 -78.63 9.59 -9.71
N LEU A 540 -79.51 10.32 -9.04
CA LEU A 540 -79.49 11.79 -8.99
C LEU A 540 -78.27 12.34 -8.24
N ASN A 541 -77.84 11.69 -7.17
CA ASN A 541 -76.70 12.13 -6.38
C ASN A 541 -75.39 11.67 -7.02
N ALA A 542 -74.40 12.56 -7.06
CA ALA A 542 -73.07 12.23 -7.52
C ALA A 542 -72.39 11.23 -6.55
N PRO A 543 -71.52 10.34 -7.06
CA PRO A 543 -70.83 9.37 -6.22
C PRO A 543 -69.77 10.02 -5.33
N ASP A 544 -69.58 9.46 -4.14
CA ASP A 544 -68.39 9.67 -3.33
C ASP A 544 -67.20 8.91 -3.96
N PHE A 545 -65.99 9.38 -3.70
CA PHE A 545 -64.75 8.71 -4.10
C PHE A 545 -63.79 8.55 -2.91
N ASP A 546 -62.98 7.50 -2.98
CA ASP A 546 -61.92 7.16 -2.03
C ASP A 546 -60.70 6.63 -2.81
N LEU A 547 -59.52 7.18 -2.53
CA LEU A 547 -58.29 6.98 -3.29
C LEU A 547 -57.13 6.61 -2.37
N THR A 548 -56.14 5.93 -2.94
CA THR A 548 -54.79 5.81 -2.38
C THR A 548 -53.80 6.37 -3.40
N ILE A 549 -52.97 7.33 -3.01
CA ILE A 549 -51.94 7.92 -3.88
C ILE A 549 -50.58 7.68 -3.22
N ASN A 550 -49.71 6.94 -3.90
CA ASN A 550 -48.36 6.61 -3.44
C ASN A 550 -47.33 7.25 -4.36
N ASP A 551 -46.38 7.97 -3.76
CA ASP A 551 -45.31 8.70 -4.44
C ASP A 551 -44.11 8.88 -3.48
N GLU A 552 -42.90 8.97 -4.01
CA GLU A 552 -41.69 9.34 -3.26
C GLU A 552 -41.68 10.84 -2.93
N SER A 553 -42.33 11.65 -3.78
CA SER A 553 -42.46 13.10 -3.63
C SER A 553 -43.83 13.51 -3.06
N PRO A 554 -43.92 14.62 -2.30
CA PRO A 554 -45.21 15.13 -1.83
C PRO A 554 -46.13 15.55 -2.98
N ILE A 555 -47.38 15.11 -2.98
CA ILE A 555 -48.33 15.48 -4.04
C ILE A 555 -48.60 16.98 -4.03
N ASN A 556 -48.42 17.64 -5.17
CA ASN A 556 -48.62 19.07 -5.36
C ASN A 556 -50.10 19.38 -5.66
N THR A 557 -50.70 18.70 -6.64
CA THR A 557 -52.10 18.95 -7.05
C THR A 557 -52.83 17.67 -7.47
N THR A 558 -54.15 17.62 -7.24
CA THR A 558 -55.02 16.52 -7.68
C THR A 558 -56.30 17.06 -8.32
N TRP A 559 -56.79 16.35 -9.34
CA TRP A 559 -58.05 16.68 -10.02
C TRP A 559 -58.68 15.44 -10.65
N TYR A 560 -59.97 15.52 -11.01
CA TYR A 560 -60.63 14.49 -11.81
C TYR A 560 -61.46 15.07 -12.94
N THR A 561 -61.86 14.21 -13.87
CA THR A 561 -62.79 14.53 -14.95
C THR A 561 -63.83 13.41 -15.13
N ILE A 562 -65.04 13.81 -15.52
CA ILE A 562 -66.17 12.94 -15.90
C ILE A 562 -66.59 13.18 -17.36
N ASP A 563 -65.79 13.92 -18.12
CA ASP A 563 -66.08 14.37 -19.49
C ASP A 563 -64.84 14.29 -20.40
N ASN A 564 -64.02 13.27 -20.16
CA ASN A 564 -62.80 12.98 -20.91
C ASN A 564 -61.79 14.15 -20.96
N GLY A 565 -61.73 14.94 -19.88
CA GLY A 565 -60.77 16.03 -19.71
C GLY A 565 -61.24 17.39 -20.24
N THR A 566 -62.51 17.53 -20.63
CA THR A 566 -63.06 18.82 -21.05
C THR A 566 -63.17 19.79 -19.86
N THR A 567 -63.56 19.25 -18.69
CA THR A 567 -63.63 19.97 -17.43
C THR A 567 -62.83 19.20 -16.37
N ASN A 568 -61.95 19.90 -15.66
CA ASN A 568 -61.19 19.36 -14.54
C ASN A 568 -61.72 19.92 -13.22
N TYR A 569 -61.98 19.02 -12.27
CA TYR A 569 -62.43 19.35 -10.92
C TYR A 569 -61.31 19.07 -9.93
N THR A 570 -60.75 20.11 -9.32
CA THR A 570 -59.70 19.99 -8.30
C THR A 570 -60.28 19.53 -6.97
N PHE A 571 -59.53 18.72 -6.22
CA PHE A 571 -59.90 18.29 -4.88
C PHE A 571 -58.68 18.28 -3.95
N SER A 572 -58.90 18.04 -2.65
CA SER A 572 -57.84 17.92 -1.64
C SER A 572 -58.11 16.73 -0.74
N GLY A 573 -57.07 16.03 -0.30
CA GLY A 573 -57.21 14.78 0.47
C GLY A 573 -57.42 13.56 -0.42
N LEU A 574 -57.78 12.44 0.20
CA LEU A 574 -57.95 11.14 -0.47
C LEU A 574 -59.41 10.73 -0.67
N THR A 575 -60.35 11.44 -0.05
CA THR A 575 -61.80 11.18 -0.17
C THR A 575 -62.54 12.46 -0.57
N GLY A 576 -63.69 12.31 -1.23
CA GLY A 576 -64.51 13.45 -1.63
C GLY A 576 -65.77 13.03 -2.38
N ILE A 577 -66.48 14.02 -2.94
CA ILE A 577 -67.71 13.80 -3.72
C ILE A 577 -67.49 14.33 -5.14
N VAL A 578 -67.89 13.56 -6.15
CA VAL A 578 -67.91 14.03 -7.52
C VAL A 578 -68.81 15.26 -7.64
N ASN A 579 -68.41 16.25 -8.43
CA ASN A 579 -69.04 17.55 -8.49
C ASN A 579 -70.50 17.42 -8.94
N GLN A 580 -71.43 17.77 -8.06
CA GLN A 580 -72.86 17.57 -8.29
C GLN A 580 -73.37 18.34 -9.50
N SER A 581 -72.89 19.55 -9.77
CA SER A 581 -73.29 20.34 -10.94
C SER A 581 -72.81 19.70 -12.25
N GLY A 582 -71.55 19.23 -12.27
CA GLY A 582 -71.00 18.46 -13.38
C GLY A 582 -71.76 17.15 -13.61
N TRP A 583 -72.08 16.45 -12.53
CA TRP A 583 -72.90 15.24 -12.56
C TRP A 583 -74.29 15.51 -13.13
N ASN A 584 -74.97 16.58 -12.70
CA ASN A 584 -76.32 16.95 -13.15
C ASN A 584 -76.40 17.22 -14.66
N ASN A 585 -75.30 17.62 -15.28
CA ASN A 585 -75.24 17.85 -16.73
C ASN A 585 -75.11 16.55 -17.55
N LYS A 586 -74.94 15.40 -16.90
CA LYS A 586 -74.86 14.09 -17.54
C LYS A 586 -76.22 13.41 -17.60
N GLY A 587 -76.49 12.74 -18.72
CA GLY A 587 -77.69 11.93 -18.95
C GLY A 587 -77.56 10.53 -18.37
N THR A 588 -78.49 9.63 -18.72
CA THR A 588 -78.35 8.19 -18.46
C THR A 588 -77.29 7.63 -19.40
N GLU A 589 -76.09 7.42 -18.89
CA GLU A 589 -74.95 6.98 -19.68
C GLU A 589 -73.87 6.31 -18.83
N GLN A 590 -73.04 5.51 -19.49
CA GLN A 590 -71.79 5.01 -18.94
C GLN A 590 -70.70 6.05 -19.17
N MET A 591 -69.95 6.40 -18.12
CA MET A 591 -68.89 7.42 -18.21
C MET A 591 -67.60 6.98 -17.52
N ARG A 592 -66.49 7.55 -18.00
CA ARG A 592 -65.17 7.38 -17.40
C ARG A 592 -64.94 8.49 -16.39
N LEU A 593 -64.75 8.11 -15.13
CA LEU A 593 -64.24 8.97 -14.07
C LEU A 593 -62.73 8.75 -13.98
N ARG A 594 -61.95 9.79 -14.34
CA ARG A 594 -60.48 9.75 -14.33
C ARG A 594 -59.94 10.66 -13.24
N PHE A 595 -59.10 10.14 -12.37
CA PHE A 595 -58.36 10.90 -11.36
C PHE A 595 -56.92 11.14 -11.82
N TYR A 596 -56.38 12.28 -11.44
CA TYR A 596 -55.02 12.73 -11.70
C TYR A 596 -54.36 13.22 -10.42
N ALA A 597 -53.04 13.02 -10.35
CA ALA A 597 -52.17 13.58 -9.33
C ALA A 597 -50.89 14.07 -10.00
N LYS A 598 -50.37 15.20 -9.54
CA LYS A 598 -49.13 15.79 -10.01
C LYS A 598 -48.24 16.14 -8.83
N ASP A 599 -46.97 15.79 -8.93
CA ASP A 599 -45.92 16.08 -7.95
C ASP A 599 -45.29 17.49 -8.19
N PRO A 600 -44.28 17.91 -7.41
CA PRO A 600 -43.57 19.18 -7.59
C PRO A 600 -42.61 19.19 -8.79
N PHE A 601 -42.30 18.02 -9.35
CA PHE A 601 -41.42 17.83 -10.51
C PHE A 601 -42.20 17.79 -11.83
N GLU A 602 -43.49 18.13 -11.79
CA GLU A 602 -44.42 18.19 -12.93
C GLU A 602 -44.74 16.82 -13.57
N GLN A 603 -44.45 15.70 -12.89
CA GLN A 603 -44.87 14.38 -13.38
C GLN A 603 -46.34 14.13 -13.01
N VAL A 604 -47.09 13.53 -13.95
CA VAL A 604 -48.54 13.35 -13.82
C VAL A 604 -48.91 11.88 -13.87
N GLY A 605 -49.47 11.37 -12.77
CA GLY A 605 -50.11 10.07 -12.69
C GLY A 605 -51.62 10.14 -12.94
N PHE A 606 -52.22 9.08 -13.50
CA PHE A 606 -53.69 9.00 -13.65
C PHE A 606 -54.24 7.59 -13.47
N LYS A 607 -55.51 7.49 -13.05
CA LYS A 607 -56.27 6.23 -12.97
C LYS A 607 -57.73 6.43 -13.36
N ASP A 608 -58.31 5.42 -14.00
CA ASP A 608 -59.69 5.40 -14.48
C ASP A 608 -60.56 4.41 -13.70
N VAL A 609 -61.82 4.78 -13.52
CA VAL A 609 -62.93 3.87 -13.25
C VAL A 609 -64.11 4.18 -14.17
N ILE A 610 -64.81 3.14 -14.62
CA ILE A 610 -66.00 3.29 -15.44
C ILE A 610 -67.22 3.14 -14.52
N ILE A 611 -68.12 4.11 -14.54
CA ILE A 611 -69.32 4.16 -13.70
C ILE A 611 -70.55 4.48 -14.56
N TRP A 612 -71.75 4.23 -14.02
CA TRP A 612 -73.02 4.52 -14.66
C TRP A 612 -73.74 5.65 -13.94
N LYS A 613 -74.27 6.58 -14.73
CA LYS A 613 -75.39 7.41 -14.29
C LYS A 613 -76.68 6.81 -14.82
N ASP A 614 -77.61 6.50 -13.93
CA ASP A 614 -78.87 5.87 -14.28
C ASP A 614 -80.07 6.65 -13.74
N LEU A 615 -81.00 6.98 -14.64
CA LEU A 615 -82.19 7.78 -14.36
C LEU A 615 -83.45 7.17 -14.98
N VAL A 616 -83.32 6.03 -15.69
CA VAL A 616 -84.40 5.47 -16.50
C VAL A 616 -84.93 4.23 -15.79
N ALA A 617 -86.25 4.15 -15.65
CA ALA A 617 -86.87 2.96 -15.10
C ALA A 617 -86.81 1.79 -16.11
N PRO A 618 -86.63 0.54 -15.63
CA PRO A 618 -86.57 -0.64 -16.49
C PRO A 618 -87.79 -0.76 -17.42
N LYS A 619 -87.60 -1.19 -18.66
CA LYS A 619 -88.73 -1.47 -19.57
C LYS A 619 -89.01 -2.97 -19.65
N ILE A 620 -90.25 -3.37 -19.35
CA ILE A 620 -90.66 -4.77 -19.26
C ILE A 620 -91.68 -5.10 -20.36
N THR A 621 -91.34 -6.08 -21.22
CA THR A 621 -92.26 -6.68 -22.19
C THR A 621 -92.54 -8.13 -21.80
N ILE A 622 -93.81 -8.50 -21.67
CA ILE A 622 -94.22 -9.88 -21.37
C ILE A 622 -94.39 -10.61 -22.70
N ASN A 623 -93.56 -11.63 -22.95
CA ASN A 623 -93.63 -12.45 -24.16
C ASN A 623 -94.56 -13.66 -23.96
N SER A 624 -94.55 -14.24 -22.76
CA SER A 624 -95.44 -15.31 -22.31
C SER A 624 -95.65 -15.21 -20.79
N PRO A 625 -96.83 -15.53 -20.25
CA PRO A 625 -98.03 -15.99 -20.96
C PRO A 625 -98.69 -14.86 -21.77
N THR A 626 -99.43 -15.22 -22.82
CA THR A 626 -100.14 -14.24 -23.65
C THR A 626 -101.46 -13.81 -22.99
N PRO A 627 -101.99 -12.61 -23.27
CA PRO A 627 -103.29 -12.20 -22.76
C PRO A 627 -104.38 -13.24 -23.02
N ASN A 628 -105.16 -13.56 -21.99
CA ASN A 628 -106.24 -14.55 -21.96
C ASN A 628 -105.82 -16.01 -22.21
N GLN A 629 -104.52 -16.34 -22.16
CA GLN A 629 -104.06 -17.73 -22.30
C GLN A 629 -104.76 -18.65 -21.29
N LEU A 630 -105.33 -19.75 -21.78
CA LEU A 630 -105.96 -20.77 -20.94
C LEU A 630 -104.89 -21.71 -20.38
N CYS A 631 -104.83 -21.82 -19.05
CA CYS A 631 -103.88 -22.62 -18.30
C CYS A 631 -104.62 -23.61 -17.40
N GLY A 632 -104.10 -24.83 -17.29
CA GLY A 632 -104.73 -25.92 -16.54
C GLY A 632 -104.24 -26.04 -15.09
N VAL A 633 -104.12 -27.29 -14.64
CA VAL A 633 -103.60 -27.65 -13.31
C VAL A 633 -102.13 -27.27 -13.15
N ASP A 634 -101.32 -27.41 -14.19
CA ASP A 634 -99.91 -27.05 -14.16
C ASP A 634 -99.73 -25.54 -14.35
N ALA A 635 -98.86 -24.94 -13.54
CA ALA A 635 -98.53 -23.52 -13.64
C ALA A 635 -97.90 -23.22 -15.01
N PRO A 636 -98.23 -22.11 -15.68
CA PRO A 636 -97.61 -21.78 -16.95
C PRO A 636 -96.14 -21.37 -16.77
N THR A 637 -95.36 -21.41 -17.85
CA THR A 637 -94.04 -20.77 -17.92
C THR A 637 -94.19 -19.31 -18.36
N PHE A 638 -93.22 -18.49 -17.99
CA PHE A 638 -93.16 -17.10 -18.43
C PHE A 638 -91.84 -16.78 -19.11
N THR A 639 -91.90 -15.82 -20.03
CA THR A 639 -90.72 -15.23 -20.67
C THR A 639 -90.93 -13.72 -20.82
N LEU A 640 -89.86 -12.95 -20.59
CA LEU A 640 -89.87 -11.49 -20.58
C LEU A 640 -88.71 -10.95 -21.42
N THR A 641 -88.92 -9.82 -22.08
CA THR A 641 -87.84 -8.95 -22.56
C THR A 641 -87.73 -7.77 -21.60
N ILE A 642 -86.56 -7.62 -20.97
CA ILE A 642 -86.26 -6.52 -20.06
C ILE A 642 -85.15 -5.69 -20.71
N ASP A 643 -85.41 -4.42 -20.94
CA ASP A 643 -84.44 -3.44 -21.44
C ASP A 643 -84.02 -2.56 -20.27
N GLU A 644 -82.90 -2.94 -19.65
CA GLU A 644 -82.30 -2.33 -18.47
C GLU A 644 -80.85 -2.85 -18.27
N PRO A 645 -79.81 -2.01 -18.37
CA PRO A 645 -78.42 -2.43 -18.14
C PRO A 645 -78.07 -2.69 -16.66
N ASN A 646 -78.77 -2.07 -15.71
CA ASN A 646 -78.41 -2.04 -14.28
C ASN A 646 -79.43 -2.77 -13.39
N ILE A 647 -79.97 -3.91 -13.82
CA ILE A 647 -80.98 -4.66 -13.04
C ILE A 647 -80.43 -5.07 -11.65
N GLN A 648 -81.20 -4.79 -10.59
CA GLN A 648 -80.93 -5.27 -9.24
C GLN A 648 -81.90 -6.40 -8.84
N ILE A 649 -83.19 -6.20 -9.05
CA ILE A 649 -84.24 -7.11 -8.56
C ILE A 649 -85.25 -7.37 -9.67
N LYS A 650 -85.58 -8.66 -9.86
CA LYS A 650 -86.69 -9.13 -10.70
C LYS A 650 -87.66 -9.93 -9.84
N ARG A 651 -88.94 -9.59 -9.87
CA ARG A 651 -89.98 -10.29 -9.10
C ARG A 651 -91.33 -10.30 -9.81
N TYR A 652 -92.20 -11.23 -9.48
CA TYR A 652 -93.58 -11.27 -9.98
C TYR A 652 -94.58 -11.47 -8.84
N SER A 653 -95.85 -11.15 -9.09
CA SER A 653 -96.98 -11.41 -8.20
C SER A 653 -98.13 -12.03 -8.98
N ILE A 654 -98.83 -12.99 -8.36
CA ILE A 654 -100.03 -13.63 -8.91
C ILE A 654 -101.23 -13.13 -8.09
N ASN A 655 -102.21 -12.51 -8.73
CA ASN A 655 -103.38 -11.91 -8.07
C ASN A 655 -103.04 -10.95 -6.92
N GLU A 656 -101.99 -10.13 -7.09
CA GLU A 656 -101.50 -9.17 -6.09
C GLU A 656 -101.09 -9.80 -4.73
N ARG A 657 -100.79 -11.11 -4.73
CA ARG A 657 -100.19 -11.83 -3.59
C ARG A 657 -98.71 -11.42 -3.40
N PRO A 658 -98.05 -11.81 -2.29
CA PRO A 658 -96.66 -11.46 -2.03
C PRO A 658 -95.73 -11.73 -3.23
N ASN A 659 -94.81 -10.79 -3.47
CA ASN A 659 -93.89 -10.86 -4.60
C ASN A 659 -92.92 -12.04 -4.46
N ILE A 660 -92.65 -12.72 -5.57
CA ILE A 660 -91.71 -13.83 -5.68
C ILE A 660 -90.56 -13.37 -6.58
N THR A 661 -89.34 -13.40 -6.05
CA THR A 661 -88.13 -13.08 -6.84
C THR A 661 -87.77 -14.22 -7.77
N PHE A 662 -87.22 -13.89 -8.94
CA PHE A 662 -86.78 -14.89 -9.90
C PHE A 662 -85.44 -14.52 -10.55
N THR A 663 -84.60 -15.53 -10.76
CA THR A 663 -83.31 -15.39 -11.46
C THR A 663 -83.43 -15.88 -12.91
N ALA A 664 -84.18 -16.97 -13.14
CA ALA A 664 -84.48 -17.56 -14.44
C ALA A 664 -85.98 -17.42 -14.80
N GLN A 665 -86.26 -17.38 -16.10
CA GLN A 665 -87.63 -17.29 -16.65
C GLN A 665 -88.18 -18.70 -16.87
N THR A 666 -88.74 -19.29 -15.81
CA THR A 666 -89.18 -20.70 -15.78
C THR A 666 -90.68 -20.81 -15.52
N GLN A 667 -91.16 -22.00 -15.16
CA GLN A 667 -92.51 -22.20 -14.65
C GLN A 667 -92.76 -21.31 -13.41
N PHE A 668 -93.96 -20.72 -13.30
CA PHE A 668 -94.36 -20.09 -12.05
C PHE A 668 -94.39 -21.12 -10.91
N ASN A 669 -94.18 -20.65 -9.69
CA ASN A 669 -94.25 -21.51 -8.50
C ASN A 669 -95.57 -22.30 -8.45
N GLN A 670 -95.49 -23.63 -8.54
CA GLN A 670 -96.64 -24.52 -8.61
C GLN A 670 -97.50 -24.46 -7.33
N ALA A 671 -96.89 -24.39 -6.15
CA ALA A 671 -97.62 -24.32 -4.89
C ALA A 671 -98.45 -23.03 -4.78
N GLU A 672 -97.92 -21.91 -5.27
CA GLU A 672 -98.67 -20.65 -5.35
C GLU A 672 -99.77 -20.71 -6.40
N TRP A 673 -99.53 -21.40 -7.53
CA TRP A 673 -100.53 -21.62 -8.57
C TRP A 673 -101.69 -22.49 -8.09
N ASP A 674 -101.44 -23.56 -7.34
CA ASP A 674 -102.45 -24.47 -6.79
C ASP A 674 -103.43 -23.75 -5.85
N ASN A 675 -102.95 -22.71 -5.16
CA ASN A 675 -103.75 -21.86 -4.28
C ASN A 675 -104.64 -20.84 -5.04
N ILE A 676 -104.61 -20.82 -6.37
CA ILE A 676 -105.45 -19.96 -7.22
C ILE A 676 -106.64 -20.77 -7.76
N GLY A 677 -107.86 -20.27 -7.52
CA GLY A 677 -109.08 -20.85 -8.09
C GLY A 677 -109.23 -20.64 -9.59
N ASN A 678 -110.18 -21.34 -10.20
CA ASN A 678 -110.52 -21.16 -11.62
C ASN A 678 -111.05 -19.74 -11.89
N GLY A 679 -110.73 -19.18 -13.07
CA GLY A 679 -111.14 -17.82 -13.45
C GLY A 679 -110.02 -16.99 -14.05
N THR A 680 -110.17 -15.66 -14.03
CA THR A 680 -109.11 -14.73 -14.47
C THR A 680 -108.02 -14.66 -13.42
N VAL A 681 -106.76 -14.83 -13.85
CA VAL A 681 -105.57 -14.67 -13.00
C VAL A 681 -104.76 -13.49 -13.53
N SER A 682 -104.43 -12.53 -12.65
CA SER A 682 -103.52 -11.44 -12.98
C SER A 682 -102.10 -11.81 -12.58
N ILE A 683 -101.14 -11.52 -13.46
CA ILE A 683 -99.72 -11.70 -13.20
C ILE A 683 -99.03 -10.37 -13.44
N THR A 684 -98.41 -9.82 -12.40
CA THR A 684 -97.68 -8.55 -12.47
C THR A 684 -96.19 -8.83 -12.28
N PHE A 685 -95.36 -8.42 -13.22
CA PHE A 685 -93.92 -8.44 -13.12
C PHE A 685 -93.40 -7.09 -12.70
N TYR A 686 -92.40 -7.07 -11.81
CA TYR A 686 -91.71 -5.88 -11.34
C TYR A 686 -90.22 -6.05 -11.57
N VAL A 687 -89.59 -5.00 -12.10
CA VAL A 687 -88.13 -4.91 -12.23
C VAL A 687 -87.68 -3.61 -11.57
N ILE A 688 -86.63 -3.71 -10.77
CA ILE A 688 -85.99 -2.59 -10.06
C ILE A 688 -84.50 -2.63 -10.44
N ASP A 689 -83.96 -1.50 -10.86
CA ASP A 689 -82.52 -1.34 -11.15
C ASP A 689 -81.69 -1.10 -9.87
N LYS A 690 -80.37 -0.97 -10.01
CA LYS A 690 -79.41 -0.77 -8.92
C LYS A 690 -79.55 0.57 -8.20
N VAL A 691 -80.15 1.57 -8.84
CA VAL A 691 -80.33 2.92 -8.27
C VAL A 691 -81.74 3.13 -7.72
N GLY A 692 -82.62 2.13 -7.87
CA GLY A 692 -83.97 2.10 -7.34
C GLY A 692 -85.05 2.53 -8.33
N ASN A 693 -84.75 2.79 -9.61
CA ASN A 693 -85.79 3.01 -10.59
C ASN A 693 -86.53 1.69 -10.82
N ALA A 694 -87.86 1.76 -10.85
CA ALA A 694 -88.71 0.58 -10.87
C ALA A 694 -89.83 0.73 -11.88
N ASN A 695 -90.20 -0.38 -12.51
CA ASN A 695 -91.37 -0.45 -13.38
C ASN A 695 -92.10 -1.79 -13.19
N SER A 696 -93.35 -1.85 -13.64
CA SER A 696 -94.13 -3.07 -13.65
C SER A 696 -94.93 -3.26 -14.93
N SER A 697 -95.19 -4.53 -15.27
CA SER A 697 -96.03 -4.91 -16.42
C SER A 697 -96.95 -6.05 -16.03
N LYS A 698 -98.19 -6.03 -16.51
CA LYS A 698 -99.26 -6.96 -16.09
C LYS A 698 -99.86 -7.70 -17.28
N VAL A 699 -100.10 -8.99 -17.12
CA VAL A 699 -100.88 -9.82 -18.04
C VAL A 699 -102.03 -10.50 -17.31
N LEU A 700 -103.18 -10.60 -17.98
CA LEU A 700 -104.33 -11.35 -17.50
C LEU A 700 -104.41 -12.67 -18.27
N ILE A 701 -104.55 -13.79 -17.56
CA ILE A 701 -104.68 -15.13 -18.13
C ILE A 701 -105.92 -15.82 -17.55
N ARG A 702 -106.25 -17.02 -18.04
CA ARG A 702 -107.41 -17.81 -17.58
C ARG A 702 -106.93 -19.14 -16.99
N LYS A 703 -107.36 -19.46 -15.78
CA LYS A 703 -107.16 -20.78 -15.16
C LYS A 703 -108.44 -21.60 -15.23
N ASP A 704 -108.34 -22.82 -15.76
CA ASP A 704 -109.40 -23.83 -15.70
C ASP A 704 -108.81 -25.21 -15.38
N ALA A 705 -108.96 -25.61 -14.13
CA ALA A 705 -108.54 -26.90 -13.58
C ALA A 705 -109.72 -27.88 -13.45
N ASN A 706 -110.90 -27.56 -14.00
CA ASN A 706 -112.02 -28.51 -13.99
C ASN A 706 -111.71 -29.67 -14.94
N ILE A 707 -111.65 -30.88 -14.39
CA ILE A 707 -111.52 -32.09 -15.20
C ILE A 707 -112.90 -32.35 -15.84
N PRO A 708 -113.00 -32.51 -17.17
CA PRO A 708 -114.27 -32.86 -17.81
C PRO A 708 -114.75 -34.23 -17.30
N ASP A 709 -116.00 -34.28 -16.83
CA ASP A 709 -116.65 -35.50 -16.40
C ASP A 709 -117.19 -36.27 -17.63
N ILE A 710 -116.59 -37.43 -17.93
CA ILE A 710 -116.99 -38.27 -19.07
C ILE A 710 -117.80 -39.45 -18.53
N THR A 711 -119.12 -39.37 -18.69
CA THR A 711 -120.01 -40.51 -18.46
C THR A 711 -120.28 -41.23 -19.77
N ILE A 712 -119.85 -42.49 -19.90
CA ILE A 712 -120.21 -43.36 -21.03
C ILE A 712 -121.59 -43.95 -20.78
N PHE A 713 -122.60 -43.53 -21.56
CA PHE A 713 -123.97 -44.05 -21.45
C PHE A 713 -124.19 -45.36 -22.24
N SER A 714 -123.37 -45.66 -23.26
CA SER A 714 -123.39 -46.91 -24.02
C SER A 714 -122.09 -47.10 -24.84
N PRO A 715 -121.56 -48.33 -25.00
CA PRO A 715 -122.03 -49.55 -24.33
C PRO A 715 -121.85 -49.50 -22.82
N ILE A 716 -122.76 -50.13 -22.09
CA ILE A 716 -122.52 -50.40 -20.67
C ILE A 716 -121.41 -51.46 -20.55
N PRO A 717 -120.60 -51.45 -19.46
CA PRO A 717 -119.50 -52.40 -19.33
C PRO A 717 -119.97 -53.85 -19.51
N SER A 718 -119.36 -54.56 -20.46
CA SER A 718 -119.68 -55.94 -20.85
C SER A 718 -120.94 -56.12 -21.73
N GLU A 719 -121.44 -55.07 -22.38
CA GLU A 719 -122.48 -55.22 -23.40
C GLU A 719 -121.95 -56.01 -24.61
N ILE A 720 -122.49 -57.22 -24.82
CA ILE A 720 -122.12 -58.11 -25.92
C ILE A 720 -123.01 -57.77 -27.12
N PHE A 721 -122.41 -57.20 -28.14
CA PHE A 721 -123.04 -56.98 -29.44
C PHE A 721 -123.07 -58.31 -30.22
N ARG A 722 -124.24 -58.66 -30.78
CA ARG A 722 -124.42 -59.88 -31.60
C ARG A 722 -123.80 -59.76 -32.97
#